data_AF-A0A7W8A5Z4-F1
#
_entry.id   AF-A0A7W8A5Z4-F1
#
_cell.length_a   1.000
_cell.length_b   1.000
_cell.length_c   1.000
_cell.angle_alpha   90.00
_cell.angle_beta   90.00
_cell.angle_gamma   90.00
#
_symmetry.space_group_name_H-M   'P 1'
#
loop_
_entity.id
_entity.type
_entity.pdbx_description
1 polymer ?
#
loop_
_entity_poly.entity_id
_entity_poly.type
_entity_poly.pdbx_seq_one_letter_code
_entity_poly.pdbx_strand_id
1 'polypeptide(L)'
;MTDLGVLLPLRLETRFHGSELKVRVVPDDPWFVSHDPRLSPGERAALARYTADPGLPAFRELAAAVGAARAAYLVRSGGAGERSDVPLFPRIVGLPDRLRVWLAYVGEPVELVTTLEVRHELLAVDPDRNVRRWWEDFDVAKEAGLGCVLDLTGDPERIELLMVTGLGDTPASVLFEALRDEGRLGLVAPGTPTNSVDGGPAADLARDAATWWTLLDTEPGPDEALAGQALTGNAALLGPLPGAGAGHREESSAMVAALWPALFGFAGGEVQALGEDVPAWNLPVAEWAAGSLFPEGPFPALRVGAQPYGLLPATALEEWYTEEPEIDVPLLPALRRLRERWREAALNRGTVAGASIERLLALLGHVPTAPGYRHRVAAPLELWWQAQLMTGAAVSWADFDESWHSMHPLAEELGLRPLRRYGSRGPDQPVGLPMVVPAGMSKGDMVDVLESLLGLAASTPSAFSHTDGVVEAIGADPASLFLRLAVRSLQVAIGDVGREYLHEPQPALERLARDEDEIGRLQGWIGRTTYDMIWGGTPGALGFQRVHQAFKRLTEIGADRVERMLRACLDTACYRIDPWLIALPARRLQRALDAGAVPRLGAYGWVDAPRPGTPGPTEAGLLHAPSQAQALTATVLRDRAISDPEPSRWYMDLTSRSVRDAARIGEFVREGAHLAEALGREVERIAGTEVLVDALRERFPVRTEHAGRRVCDGLAVLAAYRDDPGFPWLPADKRPELAQLCGAVDVYGDLLVAEAVHHVTQGRAAVAGAAMDAAAGLGRPPELEVVRTRRQGRGVATSVVLALPDVPFAVLPADAQVLARLSPAALADPAAAAFVAAQTGGAAAWTWGARGRRVSLADLGLTPADALSLSLPDLERLALHALGQDGAGFDERAGSSCYERAVRLVALLGRTPAGPGAVAGAPGQPSPPGEIERDLRARYTRLRKAATALTTLLATPTPTASLLIACRAWGIVPAPALPHTPPSLEGEAEFAERARALLSSRLDGTPEPAGLDTAALLDAITELASPTGQLAILSRLAPPAVQRTALDLDWLTTMAAVRTPLARLEAQQLHGPALTAWSTKPGDHWQRVPDPRRLVVVYAPEGLDLSRATVVAATALDAWSEVIPETDQVTGAAFGFDAPAARAQQAILLAVPPEPGGVLGDDTLLRIVRETRLLAHARMARPADLGTDVMGLLPTLLVPATGATRTPIA
;
A
#
# COMPACT_ATOMS: atom_id res chain seq x y z
N MET A 1 2.29 -48.04 18.15
CA MET A 1 2.75 -46.65 18.30
C MET A 1 1.50 -45.78 18.21
N THR A 2 1.35 -44.81 19.11
CA THR A 2 0.22 -43.85 19.09
C THR A 2 0.35 -42.94 17.88
N ASP A 3 -0.76 -42.74 17.17
CA ASP A 3 -0.82 -41.91 15.98
C ASP A 3 -1.09 -40.45 16.36
N LEU A 4 -0.18 -39.52 16.06
CA LEU A 4 -0.32 -38.10 16.41
C LEU A 4 -0.48 -37.24 15.15
N GLY A 5 -1.28 -36.19 15.24
CA GLY A 5 -1.52 -35.26 14.13
C GLY A 5 -1.09 -33.83 14.47
N VAL A 6 -0.49 -33.13 13.51
CA VAL A 6 -0.28 -31.67 13.55
C VAL A 6 -1.21 -31.06 12.52
N LEU A 7 -2.37 -30.61 12.99
CA LEU A 7 -3.40 -30.05 12.13
C LEU A 7 -3.14 -28.55 11.96
N LEU A 8 -2.86 -28.15 10.73
CA LEU A 8 -2.65 -26.76 10.35
C LEU A 8 -3.97 -26.11 9.91
N PRO A 9 -4.13 -24.81 10.16
CA PRO A 9 -5.38 -24.12 9.87
C PRO A 9 -5.63 -23.98 8.36
N LEU A 10 -6.92 -24.00 8.00
CA LEU A 10 -7.47 -23.69 6.70
C LEU A 10 -8.44 -22.51 6.83
N ARG A 11 -8.39 -21.59 5.86
CA ARG A 11 -9.40 -20.55 5.69
C ARG A 11 -10.53 -21.09 4.83
N LEU A 12 -11.77 -20.88 5.28
CA LEU A 12 -12.97 -21.33 4.57
C LEU A 12 -13.74 -20.12 4.08
N GLU A 13 -13.79 -19.96 2.77
CA GLU A 13 -14.56 -18.90 2.13
C GLU A 13 -15.88 -19.44 1.64
N THR A 14 -16.97 -18.80 2.05
CA THR A 14 -18.33 -19.25 1.77
C THR A 14 -19.09 -18.20 0.97
N ARG A 15 -19.86 -18.66 -0.02
CA ARG A 15 -20.75 -17.79 -0.82
C ARG A 15 -22.05 -18.50 -1.13
N PHE A 16 -23.15 -17.89 -0.74
CA PHE A 16 -24.50 -18.37 -1.06
C PHE A 16 -24.92 -17.96 -2.47
N HIS A 17 -25.56 -18.87 -3.21
CA HIS A 17 -26.21 -18.62 -4.50
C HIS A 17 -27.53 -19.40 -4.56
N GLY A 18 -28.63 -18.77 -4.17
CA GLY A 18 -29.91 -19.47 -4.02
C GLY A 18 -29.82 -20.53 -2.92
N SER A 19 -30.10 -21.80 -3.27
CA SER A 19 -29.95 -22.97 -2.39
C SER A 19 -28.56 -23.60 -2.43
N GLU A 20 -27.61 -23.03 -3.17
CA GLU A 20 -26.25 -23.53 -3.24
C GLU A 20 -25.32 -22.76 -2.28
N LEU A 21 -24.44 -23.49 -1.60
CA LEU A 21 -23.32 -22.94 -0.85
C LEU A 21 -22.01 -23.28 -1.55
N LYS A 22 -21.36 -22.27 -2.14
CA LYS A 22 -20.00 -22.39 -2.66
C LYS A 22 -19.02 -22.28 -1.51
N VAL A 23 -18.18 -23.29 -1.36
CA VAL A 23 -17.11 -23.34 -0.35
C VAL A 23 -15.78 -23.39 -1.07
N ARG A 24 -14.86 -22.50 -0.70
CA ARG A 24 -13.46 -22.54 -1.12
C ARG A 24 -12.57 -22.73 0.11
N VAL A 25 -11.71 -23.74 0.04
CA VAL A 25 -10.73 -24.07 1.06
C VAL A 25 -9.40 -23.45 0.66
N VAL A 26 -8.88 -22.56 1.51
CA VAL A 26 -7.62 -21.86 1.26
C VAL A 26 -6.63 -22.27 2.35
N PRO A 27 -5.55 -22.98 2.02
CA PRO A 27 -4.46 -23.24 2.96
C PRO A 27 -3.95 -21.93 3.56
N ASP A 28 -3.81 -21.88 4.88
CA ASP A 28 -3.25 -20.70 5.57
C ASP A 28 -1.72 -20.59 5.42
N ASP A 29 -1.13 -19.52 5.95
CA ASP A 29 0.30 -19.19 5.79
C ASP A 29 1.32 -20.33 6.08
N PRO A 30 1.12 -21.23 7.08
CA PRO A 30 2.09 -22.29 7.40
C PRO A 30 2.27 -23.35 6.31
N TRP A 31 1.33 -23.45 5.37
CA TRP A 31 1.39 -24.44 4.30
C TRP A 31 2.40 -24.10 3.20
N PHE A 32 2.73 -22.82 3.06
CA PHE A 32 3.56 -22.32 1.97
C PHE A 32 5.04 -22.35 2.35
N VAL A 33 5.84 -23.00 1.51
CA VAL A 33 7.30 -23.07 1.65
C VAL A 33 7.94 -22.51 0.39
N SER A 34 8.79 -21.51 0.55
CA SER A 34 9.57 -20.89 -0.54
C SER A 34 11.05 -21.28 -0.48
N HIS A 35 11.43 -22.13 0.47
CA HIS A 35 12.81 -22.59 0.61
C HIS A 35 13.31 -23.31 -0.65
N ASP A 36 14.38 -22.78 -1.26
CA ASP A 36 15.14 -23.43 -2.34
C ASP A 36 16.50 -23.93 -1.81
N PRO A 37 16.76 -25.24 -1.70
CA PRO A 37 18.06 -25.74 -1.25
C PRO A 37 19.17 -25.55 -2.29
N ARG A 38 18.83 -25.16 -3.54
CA ARG A 38 19.79 -24.93 -4.61
C ARG A 38 20.42 -23.54 -4.49
N LEU A 39 21.63 -23.39 -5.02
CA LEU A 39 22.39 -22.14 -4.95
C LEU A 39 22.48 -21.44 -6.31
N SER A 40 22.11 -20.18 -6.32
CA SER A 40 22.39 -19.26 -7.43
C SER A 40 23.89 -18.91 -7.51
N PRO A 41 24.39 -18.47 -8.69
CA PRO A 41 25.75 -17.96 -8.82
C PRO A 41 26.04 -16.76 -7.89
N GLY A 42 25.05 -15.90 -7.66
CA GLY A 42 25.15 -14.74 -6.78
C GLY A 42 25.33 -15.14 -5.30
N GLU A 43 24.52 -16.08 -4.81
CA GLU A 43 24.62 -16.59 -3.44
C GLU A 43 26.00 -17.23 -3.17
N ARG A 44 26.54 -18.01 -4.11
CA ARG A 44 27.89 -18.59 -3.96
C ARG A 44 28.97 -17.52 -3.91
N ALA A 45 28.89 -16.50 -4.76
CA ALA A 45 29.86 -15.40 -4.75
C ALA A 45 29.79 -14.61 -3.44
N ALA A 46 28.58 -14.38 -2.91
CA ALA A 46 28.39 -13.72 -1.62
C ALA A 46 28.90 -14.58 -0.45
N LEU A 47 28.60 -15.88 -0.44
CA LEU A 47 29.09 -16.81 0.56
C LEU A 47 30.63 -16.90 0.53
N ALA A 48 31.24 -16.94 -0.66
CA ALA A 48 32.69 -16.96 -0.82
C ALA A 48 33.36 -15.71 -0.20
N ARG A 49 32.77 -14.52 -0.35
CA ARG A 49 33.25 -13.29 0.31
C ARG A 49 33.18 -13.40 1.83
N TYR A 50 32.06 -13.89 2.36
CA TYR A 50 31.93 -14.15 3.79
C TYR A 50 32.98 -15.15 4.30
N THR A 51 33.20 -16.27 3.59
CA THR A 51 34.17 -17.30 4.00
C THR A 51 35.62 -16.81 3.97
N ALA A 52 35.92 -15.74 3.21
CA ALA A 52 37.26 -15.18 3.15
C ALA A 52 37.64 -14.38 4.40
N ASP A 53 36.67 -13.72 5.04
CA ASP A 53 36.85 -12.96 6.29
C ASP A 53 35.59 -13.06 7.17
N PRO A 54 35.38 -14.19 7.86
CA PRO A 54 34.14 -14.44 8.59
C PRO A 54 34.04 -13.55 9.83
N GLY A 55 32.93 -12.82 9.94
CA GLY A 55 32.60 -11.99 11.10
C GLY A 55 31.27 -11.26 10.90
N LEU A 56 30.77 -10.62 11.96
CA LEU A 56 29.47 -9.90 11.91
C LEU A 56 29.38 -8.86 10.77
N PRO A 57 30.41 -8.05 10.45
CA PRO A 57 30.36 -7.15 9.30
C PRO A 57 30.19 -7.89 7.96
N ALA A 58 30.95 -8.96 7.73
CA ALA A 58 30.85 -9.78 6.52
C ALA A 58 29.51 -10.53 6.44
N PHE A 59 28.97 -10.97 7.59
CA PHE A 59 27.64 -11.56 7.66
C PHE A 59 26.53 -10.54 7.35
N ARG A 60 26.67 -9.29 7.80
CA ARG A 60 25.75 -8.21 7.42
C ARG A 60 25.77 -7.94 5.92
N GLU A 61 26.95 -7.98 5.28
CA GLU A 61 27.05 -7.88 3.81
C GLU A 61 26.35 -9.05 3.12
N LEU A 62 26.58 -10.29 3.59
CA LEU A 62 25.90 -11.48 3.07
C LEU A 62 24.37 -11.37 3.24
N ALA A 63 23.91 -11.01 4.44
CA ALA A 63 22.49 -10.81 4.76
C ALA A 63 21.84 -9.68 3.93
N ALA A 64 22.57 -8.61 3.62
CA ALA A 64 22.08 -7.56 2.73
C ALA A 64 21.89 -8.06 1.29
N ALA A 65 22.72 -9.03 0.85
CA ALA A 65 22.63 -9.59 -0.49
C ALA A 65 21.53 -10.66 -0.66
N VAL A 66 21.30 -11.49 0.36
CA VAL A 66 20.42 -12.68 0.24
C VAL A 66 19.29 -12.74 1.28
N GLY A 67 19.25 -11.83 2.25
CA GLY A 67 18.38 -11.88 3.43
C GLY A 67 19.05 -12.58 4.63
N ALA A 68 18.76 -12.12 5.86
CA ALA A 68 19.44 -12.58 7.08
C ALA A 68 19.20 -14.08 7.38
N ALA A 69 17.95 -14.54 7.29
CA ALA A 69 17.57 -15.94 7.42
C ALA A 69 18.31 -16.85 6.42
N ARG A 70 18.30 -16.44 5.14
CA ARG A 70 18.95 -17.17 4.05
C ARG A 70 20.47 -17.19 4.22
N ALA A 71 21.07 -16.07 4.62
CA ALA A 71 22.50 -15.99 4.96
C ALA A 71 22.86 -16.99 6.06
N ALA A 72 22.06 -17.08 7.13
CA ALA A 72 22.28 -18.04 8.21
C ALA A 72 22.20 -19.50 7.71
N TYR A 73 21.21 -19.83 6.86
CA TYR A 73 21.14 -21.15 6.22
C TYR A 73 22.37 -21.47 5.36
N LEU A 74 22.83 -20.53 4.53
CA LEU A 74 24.00 -20.71 3.67
C LEU A 74 25.28 -20.96 4.48
N VAL A 75 25.44 -20.26 5.60
CA VAL A 75 26.58 -20.46 6.51
C VAL A 75 26.50 -21.82 7.19
N ARG A 76 25.33 -22.20 7.74
CA ARG A 76 25.14 -23.52 8.39
C ARG A 76 25.32 -24.69 7.43
N SER A 77 24.82 -24.59 6.21
CA SER A 77 24.94 -25.63 5.19
C SER A 77 26.32 -25.68 4.52
N GLY A 78 27.19 -24.69 4.76
CA GLY A 78 28.46 -24.55 4.06
C GLY A 78 28.30 -24.37 2.54
N GLY A 79 27.14 -23.92 2.07
CA GLY A 79 26.81 -23.86 0.66
C GLY A 79 26.70 -25.23 -0.01
N ALA A 80 26.36 -26.28 0.73
CA ALA A 80 26.04 -27.59 0.18
C ALA A 80 24.69 -27.52 -0.57
N GLY A 81 24.70 -27.59 -1.89
CA GLY A 81 23.49 -27.60 -2.71
C GLY A 81 23.80 -27.64 -4.21
N GLU A 82 22.84 -28.15 -4.99
CA GLU A 82 22.98 -28.17 -6.45
C GLU A 82 22.89 -26.75 -7.03
N ARG A 83 23.51 -26.53 -8.18
CA ARG A 83 23.44 -25.25 -8.90
C ARG A 83 22.14 -25.16 -9.69
N SER A 84 21.42 -24.06 -9.52
CA SER A 84 20.29 -23.70 -10.39
C SER A 84 20.28 -22.20 -10.63
N ASP A 85 19.99 -21.82 -11.87
CA ASP A 85 19.74 -20.43 -12.26
C ASP A 85 18.22 -20.16 -12.40
N VAL A 86 17.37 -21.16 -12.16
CA VAL A 86 15.90 -21.07 -12.18
C VAL A 86 15.36 -20.95 -10.75
N PRO A 87 14.63 -19.87 -10.42
CA PRO A 87 14.05 -19.68 -9.09
C PRO A 87 12.99 -20.76 -8.79
N LEU A 88 12.97 -21.26 -7.56
CA LEU A 88 11.87 -22.10 -7.08
C LEU A 88 10.73 -21.20 -6.60
N PHE A 89 9.52 -21.48 -7.07
CA PHE A 89 8.33 -20.78 -6.57
C PHE A 89 7.82 -21.41 -5.27
N PRO A 90 7.06 -20.65 -4.45
CA PRO A 90 6.44 -21.19 -3.25
C PRO A 90 5.59 -22.42 -3.56
N ARG A 91 5.71 -23.44 -2.74
CA ARG A 91 4.98 -24.70 -2.84
C ARG A 91 4.17 -24.98 -1.58
N ILE A 92 3.08 -25.70 -1.74
CA ILE A 92 2.29 -26.21 -0.62
C ILE A 92 2.87 -27.59 -0.24
N VAL A 93 3.30 -27.76 1.01
CA VAL A 93 3.98 -28.98 1.47
C VAL A 93 3.09 -29.75 2.43
N GLY A 94 2.82 -31.02 2.10
CA GLY A 94 2.17 -31.98 3.01
C GLY A 94 0.68 -31.75 3.26
N LEU A 95 0.00 -30.99 2.41
CA LEU A 95 -1.46 -30.87 2.44
C LEU A 95 -2.10 -32.27 2.26
N PRO A 96 -3.15 -32.64 3.02
CA PRO A 96 -3.76 -33.95 2.87
C PRO A 96 -4.34 -34.17 1.47
N ASP A 97 -4.20 -35.40 0.94
CA ASP A 97 -4.78 -35.80 -0.35
C ASP A 97 -6.32 -35.76 -0.32
N ARG A 98 -6.91 -35.88 0.87
CA ARG A 98 -8.35 -35.87 1.09
C ARG A 98 -8.74 -34.86 2.16
N LEU A 99 -9.65 -33.97 1.80
CA LEU A 99 -10.29 -33.04 2.73
C LEU A 99 -11.78 -33.40 2.87
N ARG A 100 -12.20 -33.75 4.08
CA ARG A 100 -13.59 -34.07 4.43
C ARG A 100 -14.33 -32.80 4.77
N VAL A 101 -15.46 -32.56 4.11
CA VAL A 101 -16.32 -31.40 4.36
C VAL A 101 -17.56 -31.84 5.11
N TRP A 102 -17.73 -31.28 6.31
CA TRP A 102 -18.78 -31.61 7.26
C TRP A 102 -19.73 -30.43 7.44
N LEU A 103 -21.02 -30.73 7.59
CA LEU A 103 -22.06 -29.72 7.81
C LEU A 103 -22.97 -30.19 8.95
N ALA A 104 -23.45 -29.26 9.76
CA ALA A 104 -24.54 -29.49 10.69
C ALA A 104 -25.56 -28.35 10.62
N TYR A 105 -26.84 -28.72 10.66
CA TYR A 105 -27.93 -27.78 10.91
C TYR A 105 -28.24 -27.72 12.41
N VAL A 106 -28.86 -26.62 12.84
CA VAL A 106 -29.28 -26.42 14.24
C VAL A 106 -30.14 -27.61 14.70
N GLY A 107 -29.65 -28.29 15.74
CA GLY A 107 -30.32 -29.45 16.36
C GLY A 107 -30.10 -30.79 15.66
N GLU A 108 -29.29 -30.83 14.61
CA GLU A 108 -29.00 -32.04 13.81
C GLU A 108 -27.53 -32.47 14.02
N PRO A 109 -27.20 -33.77 13.88
CA PRO A 109 -25.82 -34.24 13.98
C PRO A 109 -24.94 -33.70 12.85
N VAL A 110 -23.62 -33.68 13.08
CA VAL A 110 -22.65 -33.33 12.03
C VAL A 110 -22.54 -34.47 11.04
N GLU A 111 -22.76 -34.19 9.76
CA GLU A 111 -22.71 -35.18 8.68
C GLU A 111 -21.63 -34.85 7.64
N LEU A 112 -21.05 -35.90 7.05
CA LEU A 112 -20.13 -35.77 5.93
C LEU A 112 -20.91 -35.45 4.66
N VAL A 113 -20.73 -34.25 4.11
CA VAL A 113 -21.46 -33.83 2.91
C VAL A 113 -20.67 -34.13 1.64
N THR A 114 -19.34 -33.96 1.67
CA THR A 114 -18.49 -34.27 0.53
C THR A 114 -17.04 -34.51 0.93
N THR A 115 -16.25 -35.08 0.02
CA THR A 115 -14.80 -35.27 0.15
C THR A 115 -14.11 -34.65 -1.05
N LEU A 116 -13.17 -33.76 -0.80
CA LEU A 116 -12.35 -33.12 -1.84
C LEU A 116 -11.07 -33.93 -2.01
N GLU A 117 -10.84 -34.43 -3.23
CA GLU A 117 -9.59 -35.09 -3.61
C GLU A 117 -8.63 -34.02 -4.14
N VAL A 118 -7.58 -33.72 -3.37
CA VAL A 118 -6.64 -32.63 -3.64
C VAL A 118 -5.66 -33.02 -4.73
N ARG A 119 -5.56 -32.20 -5.78
CA ARG A 119 -4.61 -32.39 -6.88
C ARG A 119 -3.41 -31.47 -6.71
N HIS A 120 -2.37 -31.97 -6.05
CA HIS A 120 -1.17 -31.20 -5.70
C HIS A 120 -0.48 -30.55 -6.90
N GLU A 121 -0.53 -31.17 -8.08
CA GLU A 121 0.03 -30.64 -9.32
C GLU A 121 -0.63 -29.34 -9.81
N LEU A 122 -1.86 -29.04 -9.37
CA LEU A 122 -2.59 -27.82 -9.68
C LEU A 122 -2.37 -26.70 -8.63
N LEU A 123 -1.67 -27.00 -7.54
CA LEU A 123 -1.40 -26.05 -6.46
C LEU A 123 -0.11 -25.24 -6.67
N ALA A 124 0.66 -25.54 -7.72
CA ALA A 124 1.92 -24.87 -8.01
C ALA A 124 1.74 -23.38 -8.35
N VAL A 125 2.56 -22.52 -7.74
CA VAL A 125 2.57 -21.07 -7.94
C VAL A 125 3.53 -20.71 -9.09
N ASP A 126 3.29 -21.20 -10.31
CA ASP A 126 4.15 -20.94 -11.47
C ASP A 126 3.58 -19.79 -12.34
N PRO A 127 4.26 -18.63 -12.48
CA PRO A 127 3.80 -17.50 -13.27
C PRO A 127 3.92 -17.68 -14.79
N ASP A 128 4.76 -18.61 -15.27
CA ASP A 128 4.98 -18.81 -16.72
C ASP A 128 3.91 -19.70 -17.36
N ARG A 129 3.07 -20.35 -16.54
CA ARG A 129 1.88 -21.05 -17.01
C ARG A 129 0.78 -20.02 -17.28
N ASN A 130 0.38 -19.91 -18.54
CA ASN A 130 -0.75 -19.11 -19.03
C ASN A 130 -2.13 -19.65 -18.56
N VAL A 131 -2.21 -20.10 -17.30
CA VAL A 131 -3.28 -20.88 -16.69
C VAL A 131 -3.86 -20.07 -15.54
N ARG A 132 -5.20 -19.96 -15.49
CA ARG A 132 -5.90 -19.33 -14.37
C ARG A 132 -5.55 -20.07 -13.07
N ARG A 133 -5.27 -19.33 -11.99
CA ARG A 133 -4.84 -19.92 -10.71
C ARG A 133 -6.02 -20.33 -9.84
N TRP A 134 -5.86 -21.36 -9.00
CA TRP A 134 -6.92 -21.86 -8.12
C TRP A 134 -7.40 -20.81 -7.10
N TRP A 135 -6.56 -19.84 -6.71
CA TRP A 135 -6.95 -18.74 -5.82
C TRP A 135 -7.65 -17.58 -6.56
N GLU A 136 -7.54 -17.49 -7.89
CA GLU A 136 -8.15 -16.46 -8.72
C GLU A 136 -9.49 -16.92 -9.33
N ASP A 137 -9.63 -18.21 -9.64
CA ASP A 137 -10.80 -18.80 -10.31
C ASP A 137 -11.38 -19.97 -9.50
N PHE A 138 -12.69 -19.91 -9.21
CA PHE A 138 -13.39 -20.91 -8.41
C PHE A 138 -13.53 -22.27 -9.10
N ASP A 139 -13.67 -22.30 -10.42
CA ASP A 139 -13.77 -23.58 -11.13
C ASP A 139 -12.43 -24.32 -11.13
N VAL A 140 -11.33 -23.58 -11.24
CA VAL A 140 -9.98 -24.14 -11.05
C VAL A 140 -9.77 -24.61 -9.61
N ALA A 141 -10.30 -23.89 -8.61
CA ALA A 141 -10.28 -24.35 -7.22
C ALA A 141 -11.00 -25.70 -7.05
N LYS A 142 -12.15 -25.90 -7.70
CA LYS A 142 -12.87 -27.19 -7.70
C LYS A 142 -12.03 -28.29 -8.35
N GLU A 143 -11.42 -28.02 -9.49
CA GLU A 143 -10.55 -28.99 -10.17
C GLU A 143 -9.34 -29.39 -9.32
N ALA A 144 -8.78 -28.44 -8.55
CA ALA A 144 -7.67 -28.67 -7.63
C ALA A 144 -8.06 -29.39 -6.33
N GLY A 145 -9.36 -29.62 -6.07
CA GLY A 145 -9.85 -30.19 -4.81
C GLY A 145 -9.85 -29.19 -3.64
N LEU A 146 -9.86 -27.89 -3.94
CA LEU A 146 -9.93 -26.79 -2.97
C LEU A 146 -11.24 -25.99 -3.06
N GLY A 147 -12.21 -26.49 -3.82
CA GLY A 147 -13.53 -25.87 -3.95
C GLY A 147 -14.63 -26.91 -4.10
N CYS A 148 -15.81 -26.63 -3.55
CA CYS A 148 -17.01 -27.41 -3.80
C CYS A 148 -18.26 -26.54 -3.78
N VAL A 149 -19.32 -27.08 -4.38
CA VAL A 149 -20.68 -26.51 -4.30
C VAL A 149 -21.49 -27.53 -3.51
N LEU A 150 -22.10 -27.07 -2.42
CA LEU A 150 -22.97 -27.87 -1.58
C LEU A 150 -24.41 -27.50 -1.88
N ASP A 151 -25.23 -28.49 -2.24
CA ASP A 151 -26.67 -28.32 -2.37
C ASP A 151 -27.28 -28.32 -0.97
N LEU A 152 -27.80 -27.17 -0.52
CA LEU A 152 -28.43 -27.07 0.78
C LEU A 152 -29.81 -27.70 0.74
N THR A 153 -30.02 -28.71 1.58
CA THR A 153 -31.29 -29.42 1.75
C THR A 153 -32.29 -28.68 2.64
N GLY A 154 -31.84 -27.66 3.37
CA GLY A 154 -32.64 -26.87 4.32
C GLY A 154 -32.47 -25.36 4.16
N ASP A 155 -33.09 -24.61 5.06
CA ASP A 155 -32.94 -23.15 5.15
C ASP A 155 -31.47 -22.79 5.46
N PRO A 156 -30.78 -21.98 4.62
CA PRO A 156 -29.44 -21.49 4.88
C PRO A 156 -29.25 -20.88 6.28
N GLU A 157 -30.28 -20.26 6.84
CA GLU A 157 -30.24 -19.67 8.19
C GLU A 157 -30.15 -20.73 9.31
N ARG A 158 -30.45 -22.00 9.01
CA ARG A 158 -30.36 -23.12 9.95
C ARG A 158 -28.98 -23.76 9.98
N ILE A 159 -28.03 -23.38 9.12
CA ILE A 159 -26.68 -23.96 9.19
C ILE A 159 -26.04 -23.52 10.51
N GLU A 160 -25.62 -24.48 11.33
CA GLU A 160 -24.92 -24.21 12.60
C GLU A 160 -23.40 -24.22 12.41
N LEU A 161 -22.90 -25.15 11.60
CA LEU A 161 -21.48 -25.43 11.47
C LEU A 161 -21.13 -25.91 10.07
N LEU A 162 -20.09 -25.33 9.48
CA LEU A 162 -19.35 -25.87 8.35
C LEU A 162 -17.92 -26.16 8.80
N MET A 163 -17.39 -27.33 8.49
CA MET A 163 -16.05 -27.72 8.91
C MET A 163 -15.34 -28.53 7.84
N VAL A 164 -14.02 -28.40 7.78
CA VAL A 164 -13.14 -29.16 6.91
C VAL A 164 -12.05 -29.80 7.76
N THR A 165 -11.83 -31.10 7.58
CA THR A 165 -10.74 -31.84 8.23
C THR A 165 -9.98 -32.70 7.22
N GLY A 166 -8.72 -32.99 7.48
CA GLY A 166 -7.95 -33.94 6.70
C GLY A 166 -6.68 -34.35 7.44
N LEU A 167 -6.20 -35.56 7.18
CA LEU A 167 -4.93 -36.05 7.70
C LEU A 167 -4.18 -36.74 6.56
N GLY A 168 -2.92 -36.36 6.38
CA GLY A 168 -2.03 -36.94 5.40
C GLY A 168 -1.04 -37.91 6.04
N ASP A 169 -0.25 -38.58 5.20
CA ASP A 169 0.82 -39.48 5.63
C ASP A 169 2.18 -38.79 5.74
N THR A 170 2.26 -37.51 5.37
CA THR A 170 3.52 -36.74 5.42
C THR A 170 3.89 -36.46 6.88
N PRO A 171 5.09 -36.85 7.35
CA PRO A 171 5.58 -36.45 8.67
C PRO A 171 5.66 -34.93 8.80
N ALA A 172 5.25 -34.40 9.95
CA ALA A 172 5.29 -32.96 10.20
C ALA A 172 6.71 -32.36 10.18
N SER A 173 7.72 -33.17 10.47
CA SER A 173 9.13 -32.80 10.35
C SER A 173 9.48 -32.24 8.97
N VAL A 174 8.91 -32.76 7.88
CA VAL A 174 9.21 -32.33 6.50
C VAL A 174 8.85 -30.86 6.28
N LEU A 175 7.70 -30.42 6.78
CA LEU A 175 7.27 -29.02 6.65
C LEU A 175 8.08 -28.10 7.56
N PHE A 176 8.19 -28.43 8.86
CA PHE A 176 8.83 -27.55 9.82
C PHE A 176 10.34 -27.45 9.62
N GLU A 177 10.99 -28.48 9.09
CA GLU A 177 12.38 -28.39 8.63
C GLU A 177 12.53 -27.38 7.48
N ALA A 178 11.63 -27.43 6.50
CA ALA A 178 11.68 -26.49 5.38
C ALA A 178 11.38 -25.06 5.81
N LEU A 179 10.42 -24.84 6.72
CA LEU A 179 10.11 -23.52 7.29
C LEU A 179 11.27 -22.98 8.16
N ARG A 180 11.96 -23.85 8.90
CA ARG A 180 13.21 -23.51 9.62
C ARG A 180 14.28 -23.04 8.66
N ASP A 181 14.50 -23.77 7.57
CA ASP A 181 15.55 -23.48 6.59
C ASP A 181 15.22 -22.27 5.70
N GLU A 182 13.94 -21.95 5.55
CA GLU A 182 13.49 -20.66 5.01
C GLU A 182 13.74 -19.50 6.00
N GLY A 183 13.89 -19.82 7.29
CA GLY A 183 13.98 -18.87 8.41
C GLY A 183 12.68 -18.14 8.70
N ARG A 184 11.54 -18.82 8.49
CA ARG A 184 10.20 -18.31 8.80
C ARG A 184 9.75 -18.60 10.21
N LEU A 185 10.41 -19.53 10.91
CA LEU A 185 10.06 -19.90 12.28
C LEU A 185 10.64 -18.90 13.30
N GLY A 186 9.91 -18.68 14.38
CA GLY A 186 10.36 -17.99 15.58
C GLY A 186 9.47 -18.34 16.75
N LEU A 187 9.91 -18.02 17.97
CA LEU A 187 9.08 -18.17 19.17
C LEU A 187 8.63 -16.80 19.68
N VAL A 188 7.39 -16.72 20.14
CA VAL A 188 6.83 -15.51 20.74
C VAL A 188 6.47 -15.82 22.19
N ALA A 189 7.12 -15.12 23.11
CA ALA A 189 6.83 -15.23 24.53
C ALA A 189 5.39 -14.73 24.80
N PRO A 190 4.64 -15.37 25.72
CA PRO A 190 3.30 -14.89 26.03
C PRO A 190 3.33 -13.49 26.65
N GLY A 191 2.36 -12.66 26.26
CA GLY A 191 2.30 -11.25 26.66
C GLY A 191 3.13 -10.29 25.80
N THR A 192 3.92 -10.78 24.84
CA THR A 192 4.58 -9.89 23.86
C THR A 192 3.54 -9.21 22.97
N PRO A 193 3.54 -7.86 22.87
CA PRO A 193 2.64 -7.15 21.97
C PRO A 193 2.89 -7.54 20.51
N THR A 194 1.85 -7.92 19.78
CA THR A 194 1.95 -8.25 18.34
C THR A 194 1.83 -7.01 17.44
N ASN A 195 1.32 -5.90 17.99
CA ASN A 195 1.21 -4.61 17.31
C ASN A 195 1.85 -3.52 18.18
N SER A 196 2.43 -2.51 17.53
CA SER A 196 2.95 -1.32 18.21
C SER A 196 1.78 -0.42 18.61
N VAL A 197 1.64 -0.16 19.90
CA VAL A 197 0.71 0.83 20.45
C VAL A 197 1.55 1.96 21.06
N ASP A 198 1.22 3.21 20.76
CA ASP A 198 1.93 4.41 21.26
C ASP A 198 3.45 4.41 21.00
N GLY A 199 3.90 3.81 19.89
CA GLY A 199 5.31 3.71 19.52
C GLY A 199 6.12 2.68 20.34
N GLY A 200 5.46 1.89 21.19
CA GLY A 200 6.10 0.77 21.89
C GLY A 200 6.52 -0.36 20.93
N PRO A 201 7.62 -1.09 21.24
CA PRO A 201 8.11 -2.17 20.39
C PRO A 201 7.13 -3.35 20.38
N ALA A 202 6.78 -3.82 19.17
CA ALA A 202 6.07 -5.08 18.97
C ALA A 202 7.04 -6.27 18.92
N ALA A 203 6.51 -7.50 18.84
CA ALA A 203 7.27 -8.72 18.64
C ALA A 203 8.26 -8.57 17.48
N ASP A 204 9.55 -8.82 17.74
CA ASP A 204 10.58 -8.76 16.70
C ASP A 204 10.34 -9.87 15.67
N LEU A 205 10.30 -9.49 14.40
CA LEU A 205 10.19 -10.41 13.26
C LEU A 205 11.54 -10.98 12.82
N ALA A 206 12.60 -10.71 13.59
CA ALA A 206 13.97 -11.13 13.36
C ALA A 206 14.51 -10.65 12.01
N ARG A 207 14.28 -9.38 11.68
CA ARG A 207 14.78 -8.76 10.44
C ARG A 207 16.25 -8.34 10.54
N ASP A 208 16.76 -8.16 11.75
CA ASP A 208 18.17 -7.80 11.96
C ASP A 208 19.09 -9.01 11.72
N ALA A 209 20.14 -8.79 10.92
CA ALA A 209 21.19 -9.76 10.69
C ALA A 209 21.96 -10.14 11.95
N ALA A 210 22.08 -9.22 12.94
CA ALA A 210 22.76 -9.52 14.20
C ALA A 210 22.04 -10.61 15.02
N THR A 211 20.70 -10.65 14.96
CA THR A 211 19.89 -11.71 15.58
C THR A 211 20.26 -13.07 15.01
N TRP A 212 20.23 -13.20 13.67
CA TRP A 212 20.57 -14.46 13.00
C TRP A 212 22.04 -14.87 13.15
N TRP A 213 22.96 -13.90 13.19
CA TRP A 213 24.37 -14.15 13.46
C TRP A 213 24.56 -14.82 14.81
N THR A 214 23.93 -14.28 15.85
CA THR A 214 24.01 -14.84 17.22
C THR A 214 23.49 -16.28 17.26
N LEU A 215 22.40 -16.56 16.52
CA LEU A 215 21.81 -17.90 16.47
C LEU A 215 22.68 -18.95 15.79
N LEU A 216 23.70 -18.57 15.00
CA LEU A 216 24.59 -19.55 14.34
C LEU A 216 25.39 -20.38 15.34
N ASP A 217 25.79 -19.77 16.46
CA ASP A 217 26.61 -20.39 17.50
C ASP A 217 25.79 -20.71 18.78
N THR A 218 24.46 -20.53 18.74
CA THR A 218 23.57 -20.76 19.88
C THR A 218 22.98 -22.18 19.83
N GLU A 219 23.00 -22.90 20.95
CA GLU A 219 22.28 -24.18 21.06
C GLU A 219 20.78 -23.94 21.31
N PRO A 220 19.88 -24.83 20.82
CA PRO A 220 18.45 -24.69 21.08
C PRO A 220 18.16 -24.75 22.59
N GLY A 221 17.36 -23.80 23.07
CA GLY A 221 16.88 -23.77 24.45
C GLY A 221 15.76 -24.78 24.71
N PRO A 222 15.24 -24.82 25.96
CA PRO A 222 14.20 -25.76 26.36
C PRO A 222 12.87 -25.54 25.61
N ASP A 223 12.56 -24.30 25.24
CA ASP A 223 11.31 -23.95 24.55
C ASP A 223 11.35 -24.35 23.06
N GLU A 224 12.49 -24.18 22.39
CA GLU A 224 12.73 -24.69 21.05
C GLU A 224 12.70 -26.22 21.02
N ALA A 225 13.33 -26.86 22.00
CA ALA A 225 13.32 -28.31 22.16
C ALA A 225 11.89 -28.83 22.36
N LEU A 226 11.12 -28.15 23.20
CA LEU A 226 9.74 -28.49 23.49
C LEU A 226 8.84 -28.35 22.25
N ALA A 227 8.93 -27.22 21.54
CA ALA A 227 8.17 -27.00 20.30
C ALA A 227 8.58 -27.99 19.20
N GLY A 228 9.88 -28.27 19.07
CA GLY A 228 10.43 -29.24 18.12
C GLY A 228 9.94 -30.65 18.38
N GLN A 229 9.95 -31.09 19.64
CA GLN A 229 9.43 -32.41 20.02
C GLN A 229 7.93 -32.50 19.72
N ALA A 230 7.15 -31.48 20.10
CA ALA A 230 5.70 -31.47 19.90
C ALA A 230 5.25 -31.47 18.43
N LEU A 231 5.95 -30.71 17.58
CA LEU A 231 5.60 -30.59 16.16
C LEU A 231 6.16 -31.71 15.32
N THR A 232 7.30 -32.28 15.67
CA THR A 232 8.08 -33.12 14.74
C THR A 232 8.47 -34.48 15.30
N GLY A 233 8.26 -34.71 16.60
CA GLY A 233 8.79 -35.88 17.30
C GLY A 233 10.29 -35.81 17.59
N ASN A 234 10.98 -34.73 17.18
CA ASN A 234 12.42 -34.54 17.37
C ASN A 234 12.70 -33.16 17.98
N ALA A 235 13.14 -33.15 19.24
CA ALA A 235 13.45 -31.93 19.98
C ALA A 235 14.54 -31.06 19.31
N ALA A 236 15.50 -31.68 18.61
CA ALA A 236 16.60 -30.94 17.99
C ALA A 236 16.27 -30.39 16.60
N LEU A 237 15.13 -30.76 15.97
CA LEU A 237 14.91 -30.48 14.55
C LEU A 237 14.83 -28.97 14.25
N LEU A 238 14.16 -28.18 15.10
CA LEU A 238 13.97 -26.76 14.84
C LEU A 238 15.26 -25.95 15.04
N GLY A 239 16.18 -26.44 15.86
CA GLY A 239 17.38 -25.70 16.25
C GLY A 239 17.07 -24.39 16.97
N PRO A 240 18.05 -23.49 17.12
CA PRO A 240 17.86 -22.18 17.73
C PRO A 240 16.95 -21.31 16.85
N LEU A 241 15.90 -20.73 17.44
CA LEU A 241 14.93 -19.89 16.74
C LEU A 241 15.02 -18.43 17.23
N PRO A 242 14.70 -17.44 16.39
CA PRO A 242 14.57 -16.07 16.85
C PRO A 242 13.40 -15.89 17.84
N GLY A 243 13.64 -15.09 18.87
CA GLY A 243 12.69 -14.84 19.96
C GLY A 243 13.22 -15.38 21.29
N ALA A 244 12.73 -14.86 22.41
CA ALA A 244 13.18 -15.32 23.73
C ALA A 244 12.33 -16.51 24.19
N GLY A 245 12.88 -17.72 24.08
CA GLY A 245 12.43 -18.87 24.87
C GLY A 245 12.91 -18.69 26.31
N ALA A 246 12.00 -18.71 27.27
CA ALA A 246 12.29 -18.45 28.67
C ALA A 246 11.70 -19.53 29.59
N GLY A 247 11.87 -20.80 29.22
CA GLY A 247 11.46 -21.92 30.06
C GLY A 247 9.95 -21.90 30.33
N HIS A 248 9.14 -21.74 29.29
CA HIS A 248 7.68 -21.52 29.35
C HIS A 248 6.95 -22.51 30.29
N ARG A 249 7.24 -23.81 30.15
CA ARG A 249 6.65 -24.84 31.01
C ARG A 249 7.20 -24.83 32.43
N GLU A 250 8.50 -24.60 32.58
CA GLU A 250 9.17 -24.65 33.89
C GLU A 250 8.74 -23.48 34.78
N GLU A 251 8.69 -22.28 34.23
CA GLU A 251 8.19 -21.08 34.89
C GLU A 251 6.71 -21.29 35.31
N SER A 252 5.86 -21.74 34.37
CA SER A 252 4.44 -22.00 34.64
C SER A 252 4.23 -23.08 35.71
N SER A 253 5.01 -24.16 35.66
CA SER A 253 5.00 -25.22 36.67
C SER A 253 5.37 -24.69 38.05
N ALA A 254 6.40 -23.84 38.13
CA ALA A 254 6.80 -23.21 39.39
C ALA A 254 5.66 -22.35 39.98
N MET A 255 4.96 -21.55 39.16
CA MET A 255 3.83 -20.75 39.67
C MET A 255 2.68 -21.61 40.20
N VAL A 256 2.30 -22.67 39.47
CA VAL A 256 1.23 -23.58 39.92
C VAL A 256 1.64 -24.35 41.17
N ALA A 257 2.86 -24.89 41.21
CA ALA A 257 3.36 -25.64 42.36
C ALA A 257 3.51 -24.77 43.62
N ALA A 258 4.03 -23.54 43.46
CA ALA A 258 4.22 -22.60 44.57
C ALA A 258 2.89 -22.17 45.20
N LEU A 259 1.87 -21.90 44.37
CA LEU A 259 0.57 -21.42 44.82
C LEU A 259 -0.46 -22.53 45.07
N TRP A 260 -0.13 -23.79 44.75
CA TRP A 260 -1.03 -24.93 44.94
C TRP A 260 -1.68 -24.96 46.32
N PRO A 261 -0.93 -24.85 47.44
CA PRO A 261 -1.54 -25.00 48.78
C PRO A 261 -2.54 -23.88 49.09
N ALA A 262 -2.27 -22.64 48.68
CA ALA A 262 -3.15 -21.50 48.97
C ALA A 262 -4.34 -21.39 48.02
N LEU A 263 -4.23 -21.87 46.78
CA LEU A 263 -5.29 -21.79 45.77
C LEU A 263 -6.00 -23.13 45.63
N PHE A 264 -5.47 -24.00 44.77
CA PHE A 264 -6.13 -25.22 44.31
C PHE A 264 -6.31 -26.27 45.43
N GLY A 265 -5.27 -26.52 46.23
CA GLY A 265 -5.26 -27.53 47.27
C GLY A 265 -6.25 -27.22 48.39
N PHE A 266 -6.27 -25.97 48.86
CA PHE A 266 -7.25 -25.52 49.84
C PHE A 266 -8.69 -25.60 49.30
N ALA A 267 -8.91 -25.08 48.08
CA ALA A 267 -10.23 -25.11 47.44
C ALA A 267 -10.78 -26.53 47.26
N GLY A 268 -9.97 -27.44 46.69
CA GLY A 268 -10.39 -28.81 46.41
C GLY A 268 -10.57 -29.66 47.66
N GLY A 269 -9.65 -29.54 48.63
CA GLY A 269 -9.62 -30.38 49.82
C GLY A 269 -10.55 -29.93 50.95
N GLU A 270 -10.63 -28.62 51.23
CA GLU A 270 -11.35 -28.11 52.41
C GLU A 270 -12.71 -27.49 52.06
N VAL A 271 -12.91 -27.04 50.81
CA VAL A 271 -14.18 -26.41 50.40
C VAL A 271 -15.02 -27.37 49.55
N GLN A 272 -14.49 -27.90 48.45
CA GLN A 272 -15.28 -28.69 47.50
C GLN A 272 -15.43 -30.17 47.89
N ALA A 273 -14.60 -30.66 48.81
CA ALA A 273 -14.57 -32.05 49.25
C ALA A 273 -14.43 -33.04 48.10
N LEU A 274 -13.51 -32.77 47.18
CA LEU A 274 -13.23 -33.68 46.07
C LEU A 274 -12.63 -34.99 46.62
N GLY A 275 -13.50 -35.97 46.93
CA GLY A 275 -13.16 -37.34 47.34
C GLY A 275 -13.51 -37.70 48.80
N GLU A 276 -14.73 -38.19 49.04
CA GLU A 276 -15.13 -38.76 50.36
C GLU A 276 -14.38 -40.07 50.70
N ASP A 277 -13.89 -40.81 49.69
CA ASP A 277 -13.26 -42.13 49.85
C ASP A 277 -11.73 -42.17 49.63
N VAL A 278 -11.07 -41.03 49.36
CA VAL A 278 -9.62 -40.99 49.06
C VAL A 278 -8.90 -40.00 49.99
N PRO A 279 -8.42 -40.44 51.16
CA PRO A 279 -7.60 -39.63 52.09
C PRO A 279 -6.29 -39.06 51.49
N ALA A 280 -6.01 -39.33 50.20
CA ALA A 280 -4.76 -39.08 49.51
C ALA A 280 -4.88 -38.15 48.27
N TRP A 281 -6.01 -37.45 48.05
CA TRP A 281 -6.25 -36.63 46.84
C TRP A 281 -5.22 -35.49 46.61
N ASN A 282 -4.80 -34.77 47.65
CA ASN A 282 -4.11 -33.49 47.46
C ASN A 282 -2.72 -33.63 46.81
N LEU A 283 -1.89 -34.58 47.24
CA LEU A 283 -0.50 -34.66 46.79
C LEU A 283 -0.34 -35.22 45.36
N PRO A 284 -1.00 -36.32 44.94
CA PRO A 284 -0.94 -36.84 43.58
C PRO A 284 -1.49 -35.84 42.56
N VAL A 285 -2.56 -35.12 42.91
CA VAL A 285 -3.14 -34.10 42.02
C VAL A 285 -2.25 -32.87 41.96
N ALA A 286 -1.63 -32.45 43.07
CA ALA A 286 -0.64 -31.38 43.06
C ALA A 286 0.55 -31.71 42.16
N GLU A 287 1.00 -32.97 42.19
CA GLU A 287 2.09 -33.45 41.34
C GLU A 287 1.69 -33.50 39.87
N TRP A 288 0.51 -34.06 39.60
CA TRP A 288 -0.07 -34.08 38.26
C TRP A 288 -0.23 -32.66 37.70
N ALA A 289 -0.76 -31.73 38.49
CA ALA A 289 -1.01 -30.35 38.08
C ALA A 289 0.29 -29.59 37.86
N ALA A 290 1.28 -29.72 38.74
CA ALA A 290 2.58 -29.09 38.54
C ALA A 290 3.25 -29.53 37.22
N GLY A 291 3.00 -30.75 36.75
CA GLY A 291 3.55 -31.25 35.49
C GLY A 291 2.65 -31.11 34.26
N SER A 292 1.37 -30.73 34.41
CA SER A 292 0.38 -30.82 33.33
C SER A 292 -0.54 -29.60 33.20
N LEU A 293 -0.73 -28.83 34.28
CA LEU A 293 -1.58 -27.64 34.30
C LEU A 293 -0.74 -26.41 33.99
N PHE A 294 -0.90 -25.87 32.78
CA PHE A 294 -0.18 -24.67 32.32
C PHE A 294 -1.18 -23.54 32.04
N PRO A 295 -1.42 -22.60 32.99
CA PRO A 295 -2.42 -21.53 32.86
C PRO A 295 -2.36 -20.69 31.57
N GLU A 296 -1.15 -20.54 31.01
CA GLU A 296 -0.88 -19.76 29.80
C GLU A 296 -0.83 -20.62 28.52
N GLY A 297 -1.08 -21.93 28.65
CA GLY A 297 -0.94 -22.94 27.61
C GLY A 297 0.33 -23.76 27.80
N PRO A 298 0.40 -25.01 27.30
CA PRO A 298 1.54 -25.90 27.49
C PRO A 298 2.76 -25.59 26.61
N PHE A 299 2.67 -24.67 25.66
CA PHE A 299 3.72 -24.38 24.67
C PHE A 299 3.82 -22.87 24.40
N PRO A 300 5.02 -22.36 24.05
CA PRO A 300 5.16 -21.02 23.50
C PRO A 300 4.43 -20.90 22.15
N ALA A 301 4.06 -19.68 21.77
CA ALA A 301 3.48 -19.46 20.44
C ALA A 301 4.58 -19.57 19.37
N LEU A 302 4.30 -20.35 18.32
CA LEU A 302 5.16 -20.49 17.16
C LEU A 302 4.81 -19.41 16.14
N ARG A 303 5.74 -18.51 15.84
CA ARG A 303 5.62 -17.60 14.71
C ARG A 303 6.00 -18.34 13.43
N VAL A 304 5.13 -18.27 12.43
CA VAL A 304 5.45 -18.64 11.04
C VAL A 304 5.30 -17.38 10.18
N GLY A 305 6.41 -16.91 9.60
CA GLY A 305 6.45 -15.62 8.91
C GLY A 305 6.12 -14.46 9.86
N ALA A 306 5.03 -13.75 9.62
CA ALA A 306 4.58 -12.65 10.48
C ALA A 306 3.48 -13.06 11.47
N GLN A 307 2.96 -14.29 11.37
CA GLN A 307 1.78 -14.72 12.12
C GLN A 307 2.17 -15.62 13.30
N PRO A 308 1.75 -15.30 14.53
CA PRO A 308 1.88 -16.21 15.67
C PRO A 308 0.77 -17.26 15.68
N TYR A 309 1.13 -18.52 15.93
CA TYR A 309 0.21 -19.64 16.10
C TYR A 309 0.40 -20.26 17.48
N GLY A 310 -0.67 -20.40 18.25
CA GLY A 310 -0.65 -21.17 19.50
C GLY A 310 -0.57 -22.67 19.21
N LEU A 311 0.29 -23.41 19.92
CA LEU A 311 0.32 -24.88 19.81
C LEU A 311 -0.63 -25.48 20.86
N LEU A 312 -1.70 -26.13 20.39
CA LEU A 312 -2.80 -26.57 21.25
C LEU A 312 -2.98 -28.09 21.21
N PRO A 313 -2.68 -28.82 22.29
CA PRO A 313 -3.11 -30.20 22.47
C PRO A 313 -4.62 -30.31 22.38
N ALA A 314 -5.10 -31.14 21.45
CA ALA A 314 -6.51 -31.31 21.16
C ALA A 314 -6.87 -32.79 21.14
N THR A 315 -7.96 -33.17 21.79
CA THR A 315 -8.46 -34.54 21.82
C THR A 315 -9.99 -34.55 21.83
N ALA A 316 -10.62 -35.72 21.66
CA ALA A 316 -12.05 -35.88 21.81
C ALA A 316 -12.36 -36.29 23.24
N LEU A 317 -12.70 -35.32 24.09
CA LEU A 317 -12.86 -35.59 25.52
C LEU A 317 -13.99 -36.56 25.82
N GLU A 318 -15.07 -36.62 25.03
CA GLU A 318 -16.20 -37.54 25.22
C GLU A 318 -15.81 -39.02 25.18
N GLU A 319 -14.80 -39.36 24.37
CA GLU A 319 -14.32 -40.74 24.17
C GLU A 319 -13.04 -41.04 24.94
N TRP A 320 -12.65 -40.14 25.84
CA TRP A 320 -11.40 -40.25 26.59
C TRP A 320 -11.31 -41.57 27.36
N TYR A 321 -10.27 -42.33 27.06
CA TYR A 321 -9.86 -43.49 27.83
C TYR A 321 -9.07 -43.04 29.06
N THR A 322 -9.50 -43.50 30.23
CA THR A 322 -8.87 -43.17 31.50
C THR A 322 -7.60 -43.99 31.72
N GLU A 323 -6.43 -43.33 31.72
CA GLU A 323 -5.13 -43.94 32.03
C GLU A 323 -4.73 -43.76 33.50
N GLU A 324 -5.18 -42.68 34.13
CA GLU A 324 -4.89 -42.34 35.53
C GLU A 324 -6.21 -42.23 36.29
N PRO A 325 -6.83 -43.36 36.70
CA PRO A 325 -8.17 -43.36 37.30
C PRO A 325 -8.32 -42.46 38.52
N GLU A 326 -7.25 -42.32 39.31
CA GLU A 326 -7.19 -41.46 40.49
C GLU A 326 -7.38 -39.97 40.17
N ILE A 327 -7.06 -39.56 38.94
CA ILE A 327 -7.15 -38.16 38.46
C ILE A 327 -8.35 -38.00 37.51
N ASP A 328 -8.47 -38.87 36.51
CA ASP A 328 -9.43 -38.74 35.42
C ASP A 328 -10.87 -38.96 35.89
N VAL A 329 -11.12 -39.96 36.75
CA VAL A 329 -12.48 -40.30 37.22
C VAL A 329 -13.13 -39.14 38.00
N PRO A 330 -12.46 -38.49 38.97
CA PRO A 330 -13.06 -37.36 39.68
C PRO A 330 -13.14 -36.07 38.83
N LEU A 331 -12.17 -35.81 37.94
CA LEU A 331 -12.10 -34.53 37.22
C LEU A 331 -12.90 -34.50 35.92
N LEU A 332 -12.84 -35.54 35.11
CA LEU A 332 -13.33 -35.50 33.73
C LEU A 332 -14.84 -35.24 33.61
N PRO A 333 -15.72 -35.89 34.39
CA PRO A 333 -17.16 -35.60 34.34
C PRO A 333 -17.47 -34.14 34.67
N ALA A 334 -16.80 -33.61 35.70
CA ALA A 334 -16.96 -32.22 36.14
C ALA A 334 -16.49 -31.24 35.06
N LEU A 335 -15.30 -31.47 34.48
CA LEU A 335 -14.73 -30.61 33.44
C LEU A 335 -15.59 -30.59 32.17
N ARG A 336 -16.15 -31.74 31.74
CA ARG A 336 -17.08 -31.79 30.59
C ARG A 336 -18.36 -30.98 30.86
N ARG A 337 -18.91 -31.09 32.08
CA ARG A 337 -20.12 -30.33 32.47
C ARG A 337 -19.84 -28.83 32.53
N LEU A 338 -18.72 -28.42 33.12
CA LEU A 338 -18.29 -27.02 33.20
C LEU A 338 -18.03 -26.43 31.81
N ARG A 339 -17.38 -27.19 30.90
CA ARG A 339 -17.17 -26.78 29.50
C ARG A 339 -18.46 -26.35 28.85
N GLU A 340 -19.51 -27.16 29.00
CA GLU A 340 -20.81 -26.89 28.39
C GLU A 340 -21.46 -25.64 29.00
N ARG A 341 -21.43 -25.50 30.33
CA ARG A 341 -21.97 -24.32 31.02
C ARG A 341 -21.24 -23.03 30.62
N TRP A 342 -19.92 -23.06 30.48
CA TRP A 342 -19.13 -21.91 30.06
C TRP A 342 -19.41 -21.55 28.60
N ARG A 343 -19.51 -22.56 27.73
CA ARG A 343 -19.89 -22.39 26.33
C ARG A 343 -21.25 -21.68 26.22
N GLU A 344 -22.26 -22.18 26.93
CA GLU A 344 -23.60 -21.58 26.97
C GLU A 344 -23.56 -20.13 27.47
N ALA A 345 -22.83 -19.86 28.56
CA ALA A 345 -22.66 -18.50 29.09
C ALA A 345 -22.02 -17.56 28.06
N ALA A 346 -20.96 -18.00 27.37
CA ALA A 346 -20.30 -17.22 26.33
C ALA A 346 -21.20 -16.97 25.12
N LEU A 347 -22.01 -17.95 24.70
CA LEU A 347 -22.93 -17.82 23.57
C LEU A 347 -24.13 -16.93 23.91
N ASN A 348 -24.66 -17.01 25.13
CA ASN A 348 -25.74 -16.13 25.61
C ASN A 348 -25.34 -14.66 25.63
N ARG A 349 -24.04 -14.38 25.83
CA ARG A 349 -23.48 -13.03 25.69
C ARG A 349 -23.61 -12.51 24.25
N GLY A 350 -23.62 -13.38 23.24
CA GLY A 350 -23.69 -13.02 21.84
C GLY A 350 -22.33 -12.69 21.21
N THR A 351 -22.34 -12.48 19.89
CA THR A 351 -21.16 -12.25 19.06
C THR A 351 -21.11 -10.79 18.56
N VAL A 352 -20.12 -10.47 17.71
CA VAL A 352 -20.01 -9.16 17.06
C VAL A 352 -21.09 -8.92 16.00
N ALA A 353 -21.76 -9.98 15.53
CA ALA A 353 -22.81 -9.87 14.54
C ALA A 353 -24.04 -9.16 15.12
N GLY A 354 -24.41 -8.01 14.55
CA GLY A 354 -25.53 -7.19 15.02
C GLY A 354 -25.30 -6.46 16.34
N ALA A 355 -24.05 -6.42 16.84
CA ALA A 355 -23.70 -5.69 18.06
C ALA A 355 -23.76 -4.16 17.85
N SER A 356 -24.20 -3.42 18.88
CA SER A 356 -23.99 -1.95 18.91
C SER A 356 -22.50 -1.62 18.98
N ILE A 357 -22.11 -0.37 18.69
CA ILE A 357 -20.69 0.06 18.77
C ILE A 357 -20.14 -0.18 20.18
N GLU A 358 -20.89 0.17 21.22
CA GLU A 358 -20.49 -0.04 22.61
C GLU A 358 -20.30 -1.53 22.91
N ARG A 359 -21.19 -2.37 22.38
CA ARG A 359 -21.09 -3.82 22.53
C ARG A 359 -19.90 -4.39 21.76
N LEU A 360 -19.67 -3.94 20.54
CA LEU A 360 -18.53 -4.33 19.71
C LEU A 360 -17.21 -4.01 20.44
N LEU A 361 -17.06 -2.78 20.95
CA LEU A 361 -15.88 -2.38 21.73
C LEU A 361 -15.72 -3.23 22.99
N ALA A 362 -16.82 -3.54 23.68
CA ALA A 362 -16.78 -4.41 24.86
C ALA A 362 -16.41 -5.87 24.54
N LEU A 363 -16.75 -6.37 23.34
CA LEU A 363 -16.36 -7.70 22.87
C LEU A 363 -14.91 -7.74 22.37
N LEU A 364 -14.45 -6.69 21.66
CA LEU A 364 -13.09 -6.58 21.14
C LEU A 364 -12.05 -6.26 22.23
N GLY A 365 -12.43 -5.51 23.26
CA GLY A 365 -11.55 -5.15 24.38
C GLY A 365 -11.27 -6.30 25.37
N HIS A 366 -11.63 -7.53 25.02
CA HIS A 366 -11.43 -8.68 25.90
C HIS A 366 -9.97 -9.14 25.87
N VAL A 367 -9.35 -9.18 27.06
CA VAL A 367 -7.96 -9.58 27.26
C VAL A 367 -7.87 -11.04 27.73
N PRO A 368 -6.75 -11.76 27.44
CA PRO A 368 -6.61 -13.19 27.76
C PRO A 368 -6.49 -13.49 29.26
N THR A 369 -6.23 -12.47 30.08
CA THR A 369 -6.17 -12.56 31.54
C THR A 369 -6.92 -11.38 32.18
N ALA A 370 -7.42 -11.55 33.40
CA ALA A 370 -8.19 -10.51 34.07
C ALA A 370 -7.34 -9.23 34.28
N PRO A 371 -7.87 -8.04 33.91
CA PRO A 371 -7.17 -6.77 34.11
C PRO A 371 -7.09 -6.37 35.59
N GLY A 372 -7.99 -6.91 36.41
CA GLY A 372 -7.98 -6.71 37.86
C GLY A 372 -8.92 -7.67 38.56
N TYR A 373 -8.79 -7.74 39.88
CA TYR A 373 -9.54 -8.65 40.72
C TYR A 373 -10.44 -7.89 41.68
N ARG A 374 -11.57 -8.51 42.01
CA ARG A 374 -12.55 -8.00 42.96
C ARG A 374 -12.85 -9.11 43.95
N HIS A 375 -13.07 -8.75 45.21
CA HIS A 375 -13.35 -9.68 46.28
C HIS A 375 -14.69 -9.34 46.95
N ARG A 376 -15.27 -10.32 47.63
CA ARG A 376 -16.42 -10.16 48.52
C ARG A 376 -16.10 -10.82 49.85
N VAL A 377 -16.71 -10.34 50.93
CA VAL A 377 -16.62 -11.01 52.22
C VAL A 377 -17.48 -12.28 52.14
N ALA A 378 -16.83 -13.42 52.33
CA ALA A 378 -17.46 -14.73 52.43
C ALA A 378 -17.22 -15.28 53.83
N ALA A 379 -18.25 -15.89 54.41
CA ALA A 379 -18.20 -16.53 55.72
C ALA A 379 -18.88 -17.90 55.65
N PRO A 380 -18.47 -18.85 56.52
CA PRO A 380 -19.13 -20.14 56.65
C PRO A 380 -20.64 -19.99 56.88
N LEU A 381 -21.41 -20.86 56.27
CA LEU A 381 -22.87 -20.84 56.31
C LEU A 381 -23.40 -20.94 57.74
N GLU A 382 -22.68 -21.61 58.64
CA GLU A 382 -22.96 -21.71 60.06
C GLU A 382 -22.97 -20.34 60.76
N LEU A 383 -22.06 -19.43 60.38
CA LEU A 383 -22.04 -18.07 60.93
C LEU A 383 -23.21 -17.24 60.41
N TRP A 384 -23.60 -17.43 59.14
CA TRP A 384 -24.79 -16.81 58.57
C TRP A 384 -26.06 -17.28 59.27
N TRP A 385 -26.16 -18.58 59.53
CA TRP A 385 -27.28 -19.16 60.26
C TRP A 385 -27.37 -18.61 61.69
N GLN A 386 -26.25 -18.55 62.42
CA GLN A 386 -26.21 -17.93 63.75
C GLN A 386 -26.64 -16.46 63.70
N ALA A 387 -26.10 -15.67 62.76
CA ALA A 387 -26.49 -14.28 62.59
C ALA A 387 -28.00 -14.12 62.31
N GLN A 388 -28.58 -15.04 61.53
CA GLN A 388 -30.01 -15.05 61.24
C GLN A 388 -30.85 -15.41 62.47
N LEU A 389 -30.43 -16.37 63.30
CA LEU A 389 -31.10 -16.69 64.56
C LEU A 389 -31.11 -15.49 65.52
N MET A 390 -30.04 -14.69 65.55
CA MET A 390 -29.95 -13.48 66.36
C MET A 390 -30.95 -12.38 65.95
N THR A 391 -31.54 -12.47 64.76
CA THR A 391 -32.64 -11.58 64.33
C THR A 391 -34.02 -12.01 64.83
N GLY A 392 -34.12 -13.16 65.51
CA GLY A 392 -35.38 -13.75 65.97
C GLY A 392 -36.09 -14.61 64.93
N ALA A 393 -35.43 -14.91 63.80
CA ALA A 393 -35.99 -15.77 62.76
C ALA A 393 -35.97 -17.25 63.17
N ALA A 394 -37.08 -17.96 62.98
CA ALA A 394 -37.23 -19.38 63.28
C ALA A 394 -36.84 -20.25 62.06
N VAL A 395 -35.55 -20.26 61.69
CA VAL A 395 -35.01 -21.02 60.54
C VAL A 395 -34.16 -22.17 61.06
N SER A 396 -34.45 -23.41 60.65
CA SER A 396 -33.61 -24.56 61.00
C SER A 396 -32.35 -24.61 60.15
N TRP A 397 -31.31 -25.32 60.61
CA TRP A 397 -30.12 -25.56 59.80
C TRP A 397 -30.45 -26.30 58.49
N ALA A 398 -31.39 -27.24 58.53
CA ALA A 398 -31.82 -28.00 57.36
C ALA A 398 -32.41 -27.08 56.28
N ASP A 399 -33.26 -26.12 56.67
CA ASP A 399 -33.83 -25.14 55.73
C ASP A 399 -32.75 -24.25 55.11
N PHE A 400 -31.73 -23.89 55.91
CA PHE A 400 -30.63 -23.05 55.47
C PHE A 400 -29.66 -23.80 54.54
N ASP A 401 -29.45 -25.08 54.80
CA ASP A 401 -28.69 -25.99 53.95
C ASP A 401 -29.39 -26.24 52.60
N GLU A 402 -30.69 -26.54 52.63
CA GLU A 402 -31.50 -26.72 51.43
C GLU A 402 -31.55 -25.44 50.59
N SER A 403 -31.65 -24.26 51.23
CA SER A 403 -31.59 -22.97 50.56
C SER A 403 -30.26 -22.76 49.82
N TRP A 404 -29.13 -23.16 50.41
CA TRP A 404 -27.83 -23.08 49.74
C TRP A 404 -27.78 -23.97 48.49
N HIS A 405 -28.26 -25.21 48.59
CA HIS A 405 -28.32 -26.14 47.45
C HIS A 405 -29.26 -25.62 46.35
N SER A 406 -30.41 -25.05 46.72
CA SER A 406 -31.33 -24.42 45.77
C SER A 406 -30.73 -23.18 45.08
N MET A 407 -29.84 -22.44 45.73
CA MET A 407 -29.13 -21.30 45.12
C MET A 407 -27.95 -21.73 44.24
N HIS A 408 -27.39 -22.91 44.50
CA HIS A 408 -26.19 -23.43 43.83
C HIS A 408 -26.41 -24.83 43.24
N PRO A 409 -27.40 -25.01 42.33
CA PRO A 409 -27.74 -26.32 41.77
C PRO A 409 -26.57 -27.03 41.06
N LEU A 410 -25.60 -26.26 40.55
CA LEU A 410 -24.41 -26.82 39.92
C LEU A 410 -23.54 -27.65 40.92
N ALA A 411 -23.64 -27.46 42.25
CA ALA A 411 -22.96 -28.33 43.23
C ALA A 411 -23.47 -29.77 43.10
N GLU A 412 -24.79 -29.89 43.06
CA GLU A 412 -25.46 -31.18 42.98
C GLU A 412 -25.20 -31.84 41.63
N GLU A 413 -25.25 -31.07 40.54
CA GLU A 413 -24.93 -31.56 39.20
C GLU A 413 -23.50 -32.11 39.10
N LEU A 414 -22.55 -31.49 39.80
CA LEU A 414 -21.16 -31.92 39.85
C LEU A 414 -20.90 -33.00 40.92
N GLY A 415 -21.92 -33.42 41.68
CA GLY A 415 -21.78 -34.39 42.76
C GLY A 415 -20.94 -33.90 43.93
N LEU A 416 -20.75 -32.59 44.08
CA LEU A 416 -19.94 -32.01 45.15
C LEU A 416 -20.65 -32.16 46.50
N ARG A 417 -19.87 -32.42 47.55
CA ARG A 417 -20.34 -32.48 48.94
C ARG A 417 -19.46 -31.60 49.85
N PRO A 418 -19.51 -30.27 49.68
CA PRO A 418 -18.65 -29.36 50.43
C PRO A 418 -18.67 -29.62 51.94
N LEU A 419 -17.49 -29.83 52.54
CA LEU A 419 -17.37 -30.03 54.00
C LEU A 419 -17.81 -28.78 54.75
N ARG A 420 -17.57 -27.62 54.16
CA ARG A 420 -18.02 -26.30 54.64
C ARG A 420 -18.52 -25.48 53.46
N ARG A 421 -19.75 -24.99 53.60
CA ARG A 421 -20.41 -24.12 52.62
C ARG A 421 -20.17 -22.67 53.01
N TYR A 422 -19.97 -21.81 52.02
CA TYR A 422 -19.74 -20.39 52.23
C TYR A 422 -20.88 -19.58 51.63
N GLY A 423 -21.30 -18.55 52.37
CA GLY A 423 -22.18 -17.49 51.90
C GLY A 423 -21.41 -16.19 51.80
N SER A 424 -21.73 -15.34 50.82
CA SER A 424 -21.16 -13.99 50.70
C SER A 424 -22.23 -12.91 50.89
N ARG A 425 -21.84 -11.74 51.38
CA ARG A 425 -22.73 -10.59 51.56
C ARG A 425 -22.07 -9.30 51.13
N GLY A 426 -22.88 -8.42 50.54
CA GLY A 426 -22.47 -7.08 50.13
C GLY A 426 -21.93 -7.01 48.70
N PRO A 427 -21.69 -5.80 48.19
CA PRO A 427 -21.11 -5.61 46.87
C PRO A 427 -19.66 -6.10 46.84
N ASP A 428 -19.20 -6.54 45.68
CA ASP A 428 -17.77 -6.76 45.44
C ASP A 428 -16.98 -5.46 45.50
N GLN A 429 -15.73 -5.56 45.94
CA GLN A 429 -14.78 -4.46 46.09
C GLN A 429 -13.51 -4.76 45.29
N PRO A 430 -12.86 -3.77 44.66
CA PRO A 430 -11.54 -3.97 44.05
C PRO A 430 -10.53 -4.48 45.08
N VAL A 431 -9.68 -5.42 44.68
CA VAL A 431 -8.52 -5.79 45.49
C VAL A 431 -7.60 -4.57 45.60
N GLY A 432 -7.47 -4.02 46.82
CA GLY A 432 -6.70 -2.81 47.10
C GLY A 432 -5.19 -3.02 47.24
N LEU A 433 -4.68 -4.21 46.89
CA LEU A 433 -3.28 -4.58 46.98
C LEU A 433 -2.63 -4.57 45.59
N PRO A 434 -1.37 -4.13 45.48
CA PRO A 434 -0.54 -4.43 44.30
C PRO A 434 -0.46 -5.94 44.03
N MET A 435 -0.33 -6.34 42.76
CA MET A 435 -0.30 -7.76 42.39
C MET A 435 0.97 -8.46 42.88
N VAL A 436 2.14 -7.93 42.54
CA VAL A 436 3.45 -8.55 42.86
C VAL A 436 4.32 -7.66 43.72
N VAL A 437 4.60 -6.43 43.29
CA VAL A 437 5.52 -5.51 44.00
C VAL A 437 4.72 -4.60 44.94
N PRO A 438 4.97 -4.62 46.26
CA PRO A 438 4.34 -3.71 47.22
C PRO A 438 4.54 -2.23 46.88
N ALA A 439 3.60 -1.38 47.30
CA ALA A 439 3.71 0.06 47.08
C ALA A 439 4.93 0.64 47.80
N GLY A 440 5.77 1.40 47.07
CA GLY A 440 6.99 2.00 47.61
C GLY A 440 8.22 1.07 47.65
N MET A 441 8.11 -0.14 47.12
CA MET A 441 9.18 -1.14 47.02
C MET A 441 9.71 -1.25 45.59
N SER A 442 11.01 -1.48 45.39
CA SER A 442 11.56 -1.79 44.06
C SER A 442 11.36 -3.26 43.68
N LYS A 443 11.57 -3.60 42.40
CA LYS A 443 11.52 -5.00 41.93
C LYS A 443 12.57 -5.88 42.62
N GLY A 444 13.75 -5.34 42.92
CA GLY A 444 14.82 -6.06 43.63
C GLY A 444 14.45 -6.35 45.07
N ASP A 445 13.94 -5.34 45.78
CA ASP A 445 13.52 -5.49 47.18
C ASP A 445 12.41 -6.56 47.35
N MET A 446 11.51 -6.70 46.37
CA MET A 446 10.47 -7.76 46.38
C MET A 446 11.09 -9.15 46.33
N VAL A 447 12.14 -9.34 45.53
CA VAL A 447 12.90 -10.60 45.46
C VAL A 447 13.58 -10.88 46.80
N ASP A 448 14.22 -9.88 47.41
CA ASP A 448 14.88 -10.02 48.71
C ASP A 448 13.89 -10.42 49.83
N VAL A 449 12.67 -9.86 49.81
CA VAL A 449 11.60 -10.24 50.74
C VAL A 449 11.15 -11.68 50.51
N LEU A 450 10.98 -12.11 49.27
CA LEU A 450 10.63 -13.51 48.97
C LEU A 450 11.75 -14.47 49.40
N GLU A 451 13.02 -14.13 49.14
CA GLU A 451 14.16 -14.93 49.60
C GLU A 451 14.22 -15.01 51.13
N SER A 452 13.92 -13.91 51.82
CA SER A 452 13.84 -13.86 53.29
C SER A 452 12.72 -14.75 53.82
N LEU A 453 11.55 -14.76 53.18
CA LEU A 453 10.45 -15.68 53.51
C LEU A 453 10.87 -17.14 53.34
N LEU A 454 11.54 -17.47 52.24
CA LEU A 454 12.00 -18.84 51.96
C LEU A 454 13.10 -19.28 52.93
N GLY A 455 14.02 -18.38 53.29
CA GLY A 455 15.05 -18.64 54.30
C GLY A 455 14.45 -18.85 55.68
N LEU A 456 13.46 -18.05 56.06
CA LEU A 456 12.73 -18.21 57.33
C LEU A 456 11.97 -19.54 57.36
N ALA A 457 11.25 -19.88 56.29
CA ALA A 457 10.48 -21.13 56.20
C ALA A 457 11.38 -22.37 56.28
N ALA A 458 12.54 -22.31 55.63
CA ALA A 458 13.51 -23.41 55.63
C ALA A 458 14.27 -23.56 56.94
N SER A 459 14.53 -22.47 57.68
CA SER A 459 15.36 -22.50 58.90
C SER A 459 14.54 -22.56 60.19
N THR A 460 13.44 -21.82 60.25
CA THR A 460 12.61 -21.63 61.46
C THR A 460 11.12 -21.74 61.10
N PRO A 461 10.63 -22.93 60.69
CA PRO A 461 9.26 -23.11 60.20
C PRO A 461 8.19 -22.68 61.22
N SER A 462 8.43 -22.81 62.52
CA SER A 462 7.50 -22.41 63.58
C SER A 462 7.18 -20.90 63.58
N ALA A 463 8.03 -20.06 62.99
CA ALA A 463 7.79 -18.63 62.85
C ALA A 463 6.57 -18.32 61.97
N PHE A 464 6.19 -19.25 61.08
CA PHE A 464 5.01 -19.12 60.23
C PHE A 464 3.68 -19.37 60.95
N SER A 465 3.70 -19.72 62.24
CA SER A 465 2.48 -19.94 63.04
C SER A 465 1.57 -18.71 63.09
N HIS A 466 2.14 -17.49 62.98
CA HIS A 466 1.41 -16.23 62.89
C HIS A 466 2.03 -15.32 61.85
N THR A 467 1.19 -14.59 61.12
CA THR A 467 1.67 -13.61 60.13
C THR A 467 2.49 -12.48 60.76
N ASP A 468 2.16 -12.06 61.99
CA ASP A 468 2.92 -11.05 62.73
C ASP A 468 4.36 -11.50 63.01
N GLY A 469 4.55 -12.77 63.39
CA GLY A 469 5.87 -13.35 63.61
C GLY A 469 6.70 -13.40 62.32
N VAL A 470 6.05 -13.66 61.17
CA VAL A 470 6.71 -13.61 59.86
C VAL A 470 7.18 -12.19 59.54
N VAL A 471 6.29 -11.20 59.68
CA VAL A 471 6.60 -9.78 59.39
C VAL A 471 7.72 -9.26 60.30
N GLU A 472 7.68 -9.60 61.58
CA GLU A 472 8.73 -9.22 62.54
C GLU A 472 10.07 -9.89 62.21
N ALA A 473 10.06 -11.18 61.85
CA ALA A 473 11.28 -11.93 61.54
C ALA A 473 11.96 -11.48 60.24
N ILE A 474 11.19 -11.15 59.19
CA ILE A 474 11.76 -10.69 57.91
C ILE A 474 11.98 -9.16 57.86
N GLY A 475 11.39 -8.39 58.77
CA GLY A 475 11.53 -6.93 58.83
C GLY A 475 10.84 -6.17 57.68
N ALA A 476 9.92 -6.81 56.95
CA ALA A 476 9.21 -6.24 55.81
C ALA A 476 7.74 -6.66 55.80
N ASP A 477 6.85 -5.76 55.35
CA ASP A 477 5.42 -6.06 55.20
C ASP A 477 5.15 -6.67 53.80
N PRO A 478 4.64 -7.91 53.69
CA PRO A 478 4.27 -8.53 52.42
C PRO A 478 2.96 -7.93 51.88
N ALA A 479 2.96 -6.63 51.58
CA ALA A 479 1.79 -5.85 51.17
C ALA A 479 1.47 -5.95 49.67
N SER A 480 1.64 -7.14 49.07
CA SER A 480 1.16 -7.49 47.72
C SER A 480 0.39 -8.80 47.74
N LEU A 481 -0.50 -9.01 46.76
CA LEU A 481 -1.28 -10.25 46.68
C LEU A 481 -0.36 -11.47 46.57
N PHE A 482 0.66 -11.41 45.71
CA PHE A 482 1.64 -12.49 45.55
C PHE A 482 2.34 -12.88 46.86
N LEU A 483 2.89 -11.92 47.60
CA LEU A 483 3.61 -12.22 48.83
C LEU A 483 2.69 -12.75 49.94
N ARG A 484 1.45 -12.26 50.02
CA ARG A 484 0.45 -12.81 50.96
C ARG A 484 0.08 -14.25 50.61
N LEU A 485 -0.05 -14.57 49.33
CA LEU A 485 -0.27 -15.94 48.85
C LEU A 485 0.96 -16.82 49.09
N ALA A 486 2.17 -16.27 49.01
CA ALA A 486 3.40 -16.98 49.33
C ALA A 486 3.46 -17.36 50.83
N VAL A 487 3.20 -16.39 51.71
CA VAL A 487 3.08 -16.65 53.16
C VAL A 487 2.05 -17.72 53.43
N ARG A 488 0.85 -17.62 52.82
CA ARG A 488 -0.22 -18.60 53.03
C ARG A 488 0.16 -19.99 52.51
N SER A 489 0.79 -20.07 51.33
CA SER A 489 1.20 -21.34 50.75
C SER A 489 2.26 -22.04 51.61
N LEU A 490 3.22 -21.27 52.14
CA LEU A 490 4.21 -21.77 53.09
C LEU A 490 3.59 -22.20 54.42
N GLN A 491 2.64 -21.45 54.97
CA GLN A 491 1.90 -21.83 56.18
C GLN A 491 1.18 -23.18 56.01
N VAL A 492 0.46 -23.36 54.91
CA VAL A 492 -0.26 -24.62 54.62
C VAL A 492 0.73 -25.76 54.41
N ALA A 493 1.80 -25.54 53.62
CA ALA A 493 2.79 -26.57 53.35
C ALA A 493 3.56 -27.00 54.62
N ILE A 494 3.96 -26.06 55.48
CA ILE A 494 4.60 -26.35 56.78
C ILE A 494 3.58 -27.06 57.70
N GLY A 495 2.35 -26.55 57.76
CA GLY A 495 1.28 -27.13 58.55
C GLY A 495 0.97 -28.57 58.16
N ASP A 496 0.99 -28.90 56.86
CA ASP A 496 0.78 -30.27 56.38
C ASP A 496 1.84 -31.25 56.89
N VAL A 497 3.10 -30.81 57.01
CA VAL A 497 4.17 -31.60 57.65
C VAL A 497 3.86 -31.87 59.12
N GLY A 498 3.48 -30.83 59.87
CA GLY A 498 3.13 -30.95 61.28
C GLY A 498 1.89 -31.80 61.52
N ARG A 499 0.87 -31.68 60.66
CA ARG A 499 -0.35 -32.47 60.69
C ARG A 499 -0.06 -33.95 60.48
N GLU A 500 0.78 -34.27 59.49
CA GLU A 500 1.20 -35.64 59.20
C GLU A 500 1.97 -36.25 60.38
N TYR A 501 2.88 -35.46 60.97
CA TYR A 501 3.62 -35.85 62.18
C TYR A 501 2.70 -36.13 63.37
N LEU A 502 1.60 -35.38 63.51
CA LEU A 502 0.59 -35.58 64.55
C LEU A 502 -0.45 -36.66 64.22
N HIS A 503 -0.37 -37.27 63.03
CA HIS A 503 -1.35 -38.25 62.53
C HIS A 503 -2.80 -37.73 62.51
N GLU A 504 -2.99 -36.45 62.21
CA GLU A 504 -4.32 -35.88 62.04
C GLU A 504 -4.92 -36.17 60.64
N PRO A 505 -6.22 -36.49 60.52
CA PRO A 505 -6.84 -36.85 59.25
C PRO A 505 -6.90 -35.68 58.25
N GLN A 506 -7.07 -35.98 56.95
CA GLN A 506 -7.54 -35.03 55.93
C GLN A 506 -8.93 -35.44 55.51
N PRO A 507 -9.87 -34.50 55.29
CA PRO A 507 -9.77 -33.05 55.48
C PRO A 507 -9.88 -32.62 56.95
N ALA A 508 -9.34 -31.45 57.30
CA ALA A 508 -9.21 -31.03 58.70
C ALA A 508 -9.55 -29.55 58.91
N LEU A 509 -10.83 -29.22 58.75
CA LEU A 509 -11.35 -27.88 58.93
C LEU A 509 -11.02 -27.27 60.30
N GLU A 510 -10.70 -25.97 60.28
CA GLU A 510 -10.56 -25.14 61.48
C GLU A 510 -11.92 -24.98 62.18
N ARG A 511 -11.90 -24.86 63.50
CA ARG A 511 -13.13 -24.63 64.29
C ARG A 511 -13.69 -23.24 63.98
N LEU A 512 -15.01 -23.13 63.89
CA LEU A 512 -15.71 -21.86 63.64
C LEU A 512 -15.56 -20.84 64.78
N ALA A 513 -15.40 -21.35 66.00
CA ALA A 513 -15.16 -20.56 67.19
C ALA A 513 -14.18 -21.33 68.10
N ARG A 514 -13.28 -20.58 68.72
CA ARG A 514 -12.34 -21.01 69.75
C ARG A 514 -12.20 -19.88 70.77
N ASP A 515 -11.80 -20.21 72.00
CA ASP A 515 -11.42 -19.17 72.96
C ASP A 515 -10.17 -18.43 72.45
N GLU A 516 -10.05 -17.14 72.79
CA GLU A 516 -8.97 -16.27 72.28
C GLU A 516 -7.56 -16.81 72.63
N ASP A 517 -7.46 -17.57 73.72
CA ASP A 517 -6.23 -18.21 74.21
C ASP A 517 -5.97 -19.60 73.60
N GLU A 518 -6.94 -20.21 72.91
CA GLU A 518 -6.74 -21.52 72.27
C GLU A 518 -5.99 -21.37 70.94
N ILE A 519 -5.04 -22.25 70.66
CA ILE A 519 -4.27 -22.28 69.40
C ILE A 519 -5.10 -22.99 68.31
N GLY A 520 -5.19 -22.39 67.12
CA GLY A 520 -5.91 -22.97 65.97
C GLY A 520 -5.17 -24.20 65.43
N ARG A 521 -5.85 -25.07 64.69
CA ARG A 521 -5.26 -26.33 64.19
C ARG A 521 -4.04 -26.06 63.32
N LEU A 522 -4.16 -25.20 62.31
CA LEU A 522 -3.03 -24.90 61.41
C LEU A 522 -1.85 -24.28 62.18
N GLN A 523 -2.15 -23.35 63.09
CA GLN A 523 -1.16 -22.72 63.97
C GLN A 523 -0.46 -23.75 64.85
N GLY A 524 -1.21 -24.71 65.40
CA GLY A 524 -0.70 -25.82 66.20
C GLY A 524 0.18 -26.76 65.39
N TRP A 525 -0.22 -27.13 64.17
CA TRP A 525 0.58 -27.97 63.27
C TRP A 525 1.90 -27.30 62.91
N ILE A 526 1.87 -26.02 62.52
CA ILE A 526 3.07 -25.25 62.22
C ILE A 526 3.99 -25.18 63.44
N GLY A 527 3.43 -24.93 64.64
CA GLY A 527 4.20 -24.87 65.88
C GLY A 527 4.87 -26.19 66.29
N ARG A 528 4.43 -27.33 65.74
CA ARG A 528 5.05 -28.65 65.95
C ARG A 528 6.06 -29.04 64.87
N THR A 529 6.16 -28.26 63.80
CA THR A 529 7.02 -28.56 62.66
C THR A 529 8.45 -28.07 62.91
N THR A 530 9.45 -28.91 62.65
CA THR A 530 10.88 -28.58 62.83
C THR A 530 11.65 -28.63 61.51
N TYR A 531 12.88 -28.11 61.51
CA TYR A 531 13.80 -28.13 60.37
C TYR A 531 13.98 -29.54 59.78
N ASP A 532 14.22 -30.56 60.63
CA ASP A 532 14.47 -31.93 60.14
C ASP A 532 13.22 -32.57 59.52
N MET A 533 12.02 -32.15 59.94
CA MET A 533 10.76 -32.68 59.42
C MET A 533 10.51 -32.19 57.99
N ILE A 534 10.68 -30.90 57.73
CA ILE A 534 10.42 -30.30 56.42
C ILE A 534 11.41 -30.78 55.33
N TRP A 535 12.62 -31.18 55.73
CA TRP A 535 13.63 -31.79 54.84
C TRP A 535 13.63 -33.33 54.91
N GLY A 536 12.60 -33.93 55.50
CA GLY A 536 12.39 -35.38 55.54
C GLY A 536 11.84 -35.96 54.24
N GLY A 537 11.51 -37.24 54.26
CA GLY A 537 10.97 -37.98 53.11
C GLY A 537 9.47 -38.26 53.16
N THR A 538 8.72 -37.64 54.07
CA THR A 538 7.27 -37.85 54.16
C THR A 538 6.54 -37.13 53.02
N PRO A 539 5.36 -37.60 52.59
CA PRO A 539 4.45 -36.89 51.69
C PRO A 539 4.33 -35.38 51.93
N GLY A 540 4.10 -34.95 53.18
CA GLY A 540 4.02 -33.54 53.55
C GLY A 540 5.35 -32.80 53.35
N ALA A 541 6.47 -33.43 53.74
CA ALA A 541 7.81 -32.85 53.58
C ALA A 541 8.16 -32.66 52.10
N LEU A 542 7.86 -33.64 51.24
CA LEU A 542 8.03 -33.53 49.79
C LEU A 542 7.15 -32.43 49.19
N GLY A 543 5.92 -32.28 49.69
CA GLY A 543 5.03 -31.17 49.34
C GLY A 543 5.64 -29.81 49.68
N PHE A 544 6.17 -29.64 50.90
CA PHE A 544 6.87 -28.42 51.30
C PHE A 544 8.10 -28.14 50.43
N GLN A 545 8.96 -29.15 50.19
CA GLN A 545 10.16 -29.00 49.37
C GLN A 545 9.83 -28.55 47.96
N ARG A 546 8.75 -29.08 47.37
CA ARG A 546 8.25 -28.67 46.06
C ARG A 546 7.80 -27.21 46.05
N VAL A 547 7.02 -26.78 47.03
CA VAL A 547 6.55 -25.39 47.17
C VAL A 547 7.73 -24.44 47.37
N HIS A 548 8.69 -24.80 48.23
CA HIS A 548 9.89 -24.01 48.51
C HIS A 548 10.76 -23.85 47.26
N GLN A 549 11.06 -24.93 46.55
CA GLN A 549 11.82 -24.90 45.30
C GLN A 549 11.09 -24.12 44.21
N ALA A 550 9.77 -24.24 44.13
CA ALA A 550 8.96 -23.50 43.16
C ALA A 550 9.04 -21.99 43.39
N PHE A 551 8.87 -21.52 44.64
CA PHE A 551 9.09 -20.10 44.95
C PHE A 551 10.53 -19.66 44.73
N LYS A 552 11.52 -20.52 45.00
CA LYS A 552 12.92 -20.20 44.73
C LYS A 552 13.18 -19.99 43.23
N ARG A 553 12.55 -20.76 42.35
CA ARG A 553 12.60 -20.50 40.91
C ARG A 553 11.97 -19.15 40.55
N LEU A 554 10.85 -18.79 41.19
CA LEU A 554 10.19 -17.51 40.94
C LEU A 554 11.06 -16.29 41.34
N THR A 555 12.07 -16.44 42.20
CA THR A 555 13.03 -15.35 42.52
C THR A 555 13.95 -15.01 41.34
N GLU A 556 14.11 -15.92 40.39
CA GLU A 556 14.98 -15.76 39.22
C GLU A 556 14.23 -15.13 38.02
N ILE A 557 12.91 -14.96 38.14
CA ILE A 557 12.03 -14.45 37.08
C ILE A 557 11.74 -12.96 37.32
N GLY A 558 11.75 -12.16 36.24
CA GLY A 558 11.41 -10.75 36.30
C GLY A 558 9.98 -10.48 36.79
N ALA A 559 9.80 -9.48 37.67
CA ALA A 559 8.53 -9.19 38.33
C ALA A 559 7.32 -8.99 37.39
N ASP A 560 7.51 -8.38 36.22
CA ASP A 560 6.41 -8.18 35.24
C ASP A 560 5.91 -9.53 34.70
N ARG A 561 6.82 -10.50 34.56
CA ARG A 561 6.49 -11.85 34.11
C ARG A 561 5.81 -12.64 35.20
N VAL A 562 6.31 -12.55 36.44
CA VAL A 562 5.64 -13.11 37.63
C VAL A 562 4.22 -12.58 37.75
N GLU A 563 3.98 -11.28 37.51
CA GLU A 563 2.64 -10.69 37.56
C GLU A 563 1.71 -11.28 36.51
N ARG A 564 2.17 -11.39 35.25
CA ARG A 564 1.43 -12.01 34.15
C ARG A 564 1.05 -13.46 34.48
N MET A 565 2.01 -14.25 34.94
CA MET A 565 1.80 -15.66 35.31
C MET A 565 0.87 -15.81 36.52
N LEU A 566 1.01 -14.94 37.52
CA LEU A 566 0.12 -14.89 38.67
C LEU A 566 -1.32 -14.65 38.22
N ARG A 567 -1.56 -13.68 37.33
CA ARG A 567 -2.90 -13.41 36.78
C ARG A 567 -3.48 -14.63 36.08
N ALA A 568 -2.70 -15.30 35.23
CA ALA A 568 -3.15 -16.53 34.57
C ALA A 568 -3.47 -17.65 35.57
N CYS A 569 -2.64 -17.82 36.61
CA CYS A 569 -2.84 -18.81 37.67
C CYS A 569 -4.11 -18.51 38.49
N LEU A 570 -4.32 -17.26 38.90
CA LEU A 570 -5.52 -16.81 39.60
C LEU A 570 -6.78 -17.01 38.75
N ASP A 571 -6.73 -16.67 37.47
CA ASP A 571 -7.86 -16.90 36.57
C ASP A 571 -8.20 -18.39 36.46
N THR A 572 -7.18 -19.26 36.38
CA THR A 572 -7.32 -20.73 36.34
C THR A 572 -7.86 -21.32 37.64
N ALA A 573 -7.52 -20.70 38.78
CA ALA A 573 -8.08 -21.06 40.09
C ALA A 573 -9.52 -20.55 40.28
N CYS A 574 -9.87 -19.43 39.65
CA CYS A 574 -11.17 -18.77 39.84
C CYS A 574 -12.23 -19.25 38.86
N TYR A 575 -11.98 -19.17 37.55
CA TYR A 575 -13.05 -19.38 36.56
C TYR A 575 -12.60 -20.02 35.24
N ARG A 576 -11.29 -20.00 34.90
CA ARG A 576 -10.80 -20.58 33.65
C ARG A 576 -10.67 -22.09 33.77
N ILE A 577 -11.53 -22.78 33.04
CA ILE A 577 -11.56 -24.25 32.95
C ILE A 577 -10.73 -24.81 31.80
N ASP A 578 -10.37 -23.97 30.82
CA ASP A 578 -9.66 -24.40 29.62
C ASP A 578 -8.27 -25.00 29.90
N PRO A 579 -7.45 -24.51 30.86
CA PRO A 579 -6.15 -25.13 31.12
C PRO A 579 -6.29 -26.54 31.70
N TRP A 580 -7.34 -26.79 32.49
CA TRP A 580 -7.64 -28.11 33.04
C TRP A 580 -8.03 -29.11 31.95
N LEU A 581 -8.85 -28.67 30.99
CA LEU A 581 -9.29 -29.48 29.85
C LEU A 581 -8.11 -29.81 28.92
N ILE A 582 -7.15 -28.89 28.75
CA ILE A 582 -5.96 -29.06 27.90
C ILE A 582 -4.86 -29.89 28.62
N ALA A 583 -4.81 -29.88 29.95
CA ALA A 583 -3.81 -30.62 30.71
C ALA A 583 -3.83 -32.14 30.44
N LEU A 584 -5.03 -32.71 30.27
CA LEU A 584 -5.23 -34.13 29.95
C LEU A 584 -4.57 -34.53 28.61
N PRO A 585 -4.94 -33.94 27.45
CA PRO A 585 -4.28 -34.26 26.19
C PRO A 585 -2.81 -33.83 26.14
N ALA A 586 -2.41 -32.75 26.84
CA ALA A 586 -1.00 -32.33 26.88
C ALA A 586 -0.10 -33.39 27.52
N ARG A 587 -0.55 -34.03 28.61
CA ARG A 587 0.17 -35.10 29.28
C ARG A 587 0.26 -36.37 28.43
N ARG A 588 -0.84 -36.76 27.77
CA ARG A 588 -0.85 -37.91 26.85
C ARG A 588 0.03 -37.65 25.62
N LEU A 589 0.00 -36.45 25.07
CA LEU A 589 0.88 -36.03 23.98
C LEU A 589 2.35 -36.23 24.38
N GLN A 590 2.74 -35.72 25.56
CA GLN A 590 4.13 -35.86 26.03
C GLN A 590 4.53 -37.34 26.16
N ARG A 591 3.69 -38.17 26.78
CA ARG A 591 3.95 -39.62 26.89
C ARG A 591 4.10 -40.30 25.53
N ALA A 592 3.26 -39.95 24.56
CA ALA A 592 3.33 -40.50 23.21
C ALA A 592 4.64 -40.08 22.51
N LEU A 593 5.05 -38.83 22.66
CA LEU A 593 6.31 -38.31 22.11
C LEU A 593 7.54 -38.96 22.77
N ASP A 594 7.53 -39.12 24.10
CA ASP A 594 8.60 -39.80 24.84
C ASP A 594 8.70 -41.29 24.46
N ALA A 595 7.58 -41.90 24.07
CA ALA A 595 7.52 -43.24 23.49
C ALA A 595 7.90 -43.30 21.99
N GLY A 596 8.31 -42.18 21.39
CA GLY A 596 8.80 -42.11 20.01
C GLY A 596 7.72 -41.97 18.93
N ALA A 597 6.52 -41.50 19.27
CA ALA A 597 5.49 -41.21 18.27
C ALA A 597 5.93 -40.09 17.31
N VAL A 598 5.66 -40.27 16.01
CA VAL A 598 6.01 -39.31 14.96
C VAL A 598 4.73 -38.61 14.48
N PRO A 599 4.58 -37.29 14.70
CA PRO A 599 3.39 -36.57 14.25
C PRO A 599 3.28 -36.45 12.72
N ARG A 600 2.07 -36.61 12.19
CA ARG A 600 1.74 -36.46 10.76
C ARG A 600 1.02 -35.14 10.48
N LEU A 601 1.20 -34.57 9.29
CA LEU A 601 0.51 -33.33 8.89
C LEU A 601 -0.97 -33.58 8.61
N GLY A 602 -1.81 -32.72 9.15
CA GLY A 602 -3.22 -32.66 8.83
C GLY A 602 -3.69 -31.22 8.68
N ALA A 603 -4.98 -31.08 8.40
CA ALA A 603 -5.61 -29.81 8.13
C ALA A 603 -6.94 -29.70 8.88
N TYR A 604 -7.26 -28.50 9.34
CA TYR A 604 -8.56 -28.22 9.94
C TYR A 604 -9.04 -26.80 9.62
N GLY A 605 -10.34 -26.61 9.53
CA GLY A 605 -10.96 -25.28 9.51
C GLY A 605 -12.45 -25.38 9.80
N TRP A 606 -13.04 -24.36 10.42
CA TRP A 606 -14.48 -24.32 10.63
C TRP A 606 -15.02 -22.90 10.52
N VAL A 607 -16.32 -22.80 10.23
CA VAL A 607 -17.10 -21.56 10.24
C VAL A 607 -18.36 -21.81 11.06
N ASP A 608 -18.57 -20.95 12.05
CA ASP A 608 -19.79 -20.91 12.84
C ASP A 608 -20.90 -20.20 12.09
N ALA A 609 -22.05 -20.87 11.98
CA ALA A 609 -23.29 -20.37 11.41
C ALA A 609 -23.10 -19.47 10.17
N PRO A 610 -22.53 -19.98 9.06
CA PRO A 610 -22.42 -19.21 7.82
C PRO A 610 -23.82 -18.80 7.36
N ARG A 611 -24.01 -17.49 7.09
CA ARG A 611 -25.30 -16.93 6.67
C ARG A 611 -25.18 -16.14 5.37
N PRO A 612 -26.27 -16.03 4.59
CA PRO A 612 -26.35 -15.09 3.49
C PRO A 612 -26.11 -13.65 3.99
N GLY A 613 -24.99 -13.05 3.60
CA GLY A 613 -24.73 -11.62 3.81
C GLY A 613 -25.23 -10.79 2.64
N THR A 614 -25.52 -9.50 2.86
CA THR A 614 -25.63 -8.53 1.78
C THR A 614 -24.22 -8.20 1.27
N PRO A 615 -23.83 -8.64 0.06
CA PRO A 615 -22.54 -8.25 -0.48
C PRO A 615 -22.50 -6.73 -0.64
N GLY A 616 -21.62 -6.07 0.11
CA GLY A 616 -21.52 -4.62 0.15
C GLY A 616 -20.09 -4.16 -0.14
N PRO A 617 -19.92 -2.96 -0.70
CA PRO A 617 -18.61 -2.32 -0.74
C PRO A 617 -18.13 -2.05 0.70
N THR A 618 -16.85 -2.31 0.99
CA THR A 618 -16.18 -1.91 2.24
C THR A 618 -16.21 -0.38 2.41
N GLU A 619 -15.89 0.15 3.59
CA GLU A 619 -15.72 1.61 3.81
C GLU A 619 -14.74 2.28 2.82
N ALA A 620 -13.82 1.51 2.24
CA ALA A 620 -12.90 1.96 1.21
C ALA A 620 -13.56 2.30 -0.14
N GLY A 621 -14.86 2.00 -0.29
CA GLY A 621 -15.71 2.48 -1.38
C GLY A 621 -15.38 1.91 -2.76
N LEU A 622 -15.89 2.64 -3.76
CA LEU A 622 -15.68 2.42 -5.18
C LEU A 622 -14.64 3.43 -5.68
N LEU A 623 -13.53 2.95 -6.24
CA LEU A 623 -12.59 3.79 -6.98
C LEU A 623 -12.76 3.54 -8.46
N HIS A 624 -13.42 4.47 -9.14
CA HIS A 624 -13.49 4.50 -10.59
C HIS A 624 -12.17 5.02 -11.16
N ALA A 625 -11.61 4.30 -12.12
CA ALA A 625 -10.34 4.63 -12.73
C ALA A 625 -10.48 4.70 -14.26
N PRO A 626 -9.76 5.60 -14.95
CA PRO A 626 -9.88 5.74 -16.40
C PRO A 626 -9.42 4.52 -17.21
N SER A 627 -8.71 3.57 -16.61
CA SER A 627 -8.25 2.33 -17.25
C SER A 627 -8.17 1.18 -16.24
N GLN A 628 -8.12 -0.06 -16.74
CA GLN A 628 -7.93 -1.24 -15.91
C GLN A 628 -6.60 -1.23 -15.14
N ALA A 629 -5.51 -0.75 -15.76
CA ALA A 629 -4.21 -0.65 -15.09
C ALA A 629 -4.24 0.35 -13.93
N GLN A 630 -4.91 1.50 -14.12
CA GLN A 630 -5.11 2.46 -13.04
C GLN A 630 -6.05 1.93 -11.95
N ALA A 631 -7.06 1.13 -12.30
CA ALA A 631 -7.92 0.46 -11.31
C ALA A 631 -7.11 -0.51 -10.45
N LEU A 632 -6.25 -1.34 -11.05
CA LEU A 632 -5.34 -2.25 -10.33
C LEU A 632 -4.36 -1.48 -9.43
N THR A 633 -3.78 -0.39 -9.93
CA THR A 633 -2.89 0.48 -9.17
C THR A 633 -3.61 1.04 -7.94
N ALA A 634 -4.83 1.55 -8.12
CA ALA A 634 -5.67 2.07 -7.05
C ALA A 634 -6.03 0.98 -6.03
N THR A 635 -6.33 -0.25 -6.48
CA THR A 635 -6.57 -1.39 -5.57
C THR A 635 -5.37 -1.67 -4.69
N VAL A 636 -4.16 -1.76 -5.26
CA VAL A 636 -2.93 -2.05 -4.49
C VAL A 636 -2.65 -0.95 -3.46
N LEU A 637 -2.74 0.32 -3.87
CA LEU A 637 -2.52 1.46 -2.98
C LEU A 637 -3.57 1.52 -1.87
N ARG A 638 -4.85 1.32 -2.21
CA ARG A 638 -5.96 1.29 -1.25
C ARG A 638 -5.82 0.14 -0.26
N ASP A 639 -5.58 -1.07 -0.73
CA ASP A 639 -5.43 -2.25 0.13
C ASP A 639 -4.24 -2.07 1.06
N ARG A 640 -3.17 -1.40 0.58
CA ARG A 640 -2.04 -1.05 1.43
C ARG A 640 -2.39 0.05 2.45
N ALA A 641 -3.14 1.09 2.09
CA ALA A 641 -3.62 2.10 3.03
C ALA A 641 -4.51 1.52 4.15
N ILE A 642 -5.25 0.45 3.85
CA ILE A 642 -6.11 -0.24 4.84
C ILE A 642 -5.30 -1.21 5.71
N SER A 643 -4.32 -1.91 5.13
CA SER A 643 -3.61 -3.01 5.79
C SER A 643 -2.26 -2.64 6.40
N ASP A 644 -1.70 -1.47 6.08
CA ASP A 644 -0.42 -1.02 6.61
C ASP A 644 -0.56 -0.56 8.07
N PRO A 645 0.32 -0.98 9.00
CA PRO A 645 0.30 -0.58 10.41
C PRO A 645 0.44 0.93 10.62
N GLU A 646 0.98 1.66 9.65
CA GLU A 646 1.02 3.12 9.65
C GLU A 646 0.26 3.65 8.42
N PRO A 647 -1.09 3.68 8.47
CA PRO A 647 -1.95 4.01 7.33
C PRO A 647 -1.63 5.37 6.68
N SER A 648 -1.10 6.31 7.46
CA SER A 648 -0.68 7.63 6.99
C SER A 648 0.37 7.58 5.89
N ARG A 649 1.20 6.52 5.80
CA ARG A 649 2.22 6.35 4.74
C ARG A 649 1.63 6.16 3.35
N TRP A 650 0.41 5.66 3.28
CA TRP A 650 -0.26 5.30 2.03
C TRP A 650 -1.53 6.14 1.82
N TYR A 651 -1.78 7.09 2.72
CA TYR A 651 -2.89 8.01 2.63
C TYR A 651 -2.57 9.10 1.61
N MET A 652 -3.02 8.90 0.38
CA MET A 652 -2.81 9.82 -0.73
C MET A 652 -4.06 10.69 -0.95
N ASP A 653 -4.10 11.88 -0.35
CA ASP A 653 -5.15 12.89 -0.65
C ASP A 653 -4.70 13.80 -1.79
N LEU A 654 -5.00 13.37 -3.02
CA LEU A 654 -4.52 14.02 -4.24
C LEU A 654 -5.60 14.92 -4.85
N THR A 655 -5.37 16.23 -4.81
CA THR A 655 -6.19 17.20 -5.54
C THR A 655 -5.60 17.51 -6.92
N SER A 656 -6.42 17.94 -7.88
CA SER A 656 -5.92 18.35 -9.21
C SER A 656 -4.96 19.53 -9.16
N ARG A 657 -4.95 20.31 -8.06
CA ARG A 657 -3.98 21.39 -7.86
C ARG A 657 -2.64 20.81 -7.42
N SER A 658 -2.62 19.97 -6.38
CA SER A 658 -1.38 19.39 -5.86
C SER A 658 -0.67 18.52 -6.88
N VAL A 659 -1.41 17.73 -7.68
CA VAL A 659 -0.82 16.94 -8.77
C VAL A 659 -0.14 17.81 -9.83
N ARG A 660 -0.71 18.97 -10.18
CA ARG A 660 -0.10 19.90 -11.15
C ARG A 660 1.16 20.58 -10.59
N ASP A 661 1.12 20.96 -9.32
CA ASP A 661 2.28 21.57 -8.66
C ASP A 661 3.43 20.56 -8.50
N ALA A 662 3.12 19.31 -8.13
CA ALA A 662 4.08 18.21 -8.08
C ALA A 662 4.66 17.84 -9.45
N ALA A 663 3.82 17.78 -10.50
CA ALA A 663 4.27 17.51 -11.86
C ALA A 663 5.26 18.57 -12.36
N ARG A 664 5.03 19.85 -12.04
CA ARG A 664 5.94 20.96 -12.35
C ARG A 664 7.31 20.80 -11.66
N ILE A 665 7.32 20.39 -10.39
CA ILE A 665 8.56 20.07 -9.66
C ILE A 665 9.32 18.95 -10.38
N GLY A 666 8.62 17.88 -10.78
CA GLY A 666 9.21 16.77 -11.52
C GLY A 666 9.78 17.16 -12.89
N GLU A 667 9.18 18.12 -13.60
CA GLU A 667 9.70 18.65 -14.87
C GLU A 667 11.08 19.31 -14.70
N PHE A 668 11.23 20.20 -13.70
CA PHE A 668 12.51 20.84 -13.42
C PHE A 668 13.62 19.84 -13.09
N VAL A 669 13.30 18.78 -12.35
CA VAL A 669 14.27 17.72 -12.03
C VAL A 669 14.64 16.90 -13.27
N ARG A 670 13.69 16.62 -14.17
CA ARG A 670 13.96 15.92 -15.44
C ARG A 670 14.85 16.74 -16.38
N GLU A 671 14.68 18.06 -16.42
CA GLU A 671 15.52 18.99 -17.19
C GLU A 671 16.96 19.09 -16.65
N GLY A 672 17.23 18.48 -15.49
CA GLY A 672 18.57 18.34 -14.92
C GLY A 672 18.88 19.27 -13.75
N ALA A 673 17.89 20.00 -13.22
CA ALA A 673 18.07 20.75 -11.98
C ALA A 673 18.07 19.81 -10.76
N HIS A 674 18.90 20.10 -9.76
CA HIS A 674 18.82 19.40 -8.48
C HIS A 674 17.54 19.79 -7.74
N LEU A 675 16.88 18.86 -7.05
CA LEU A 675 15.59 19.12 -6.37
C LEU A 675 15.67 20.31 -5.39
N ALA A 676 16.78 20.41 -4.64
CA ALA A 676 17.04 21.55 -3.74
C ALA A 676 17.05 22.91 -4.47
N GLU A 677 17.62 22.96 -5.68
CA GLU A 677 17.70 24.19 -6.47
C GLU A 677 16.37 24.51 -7.15
N ALA A 678 15.64 23.50 -7.64
CA ALA A 678 14.32 23.66 -8.23
C ALA A 678 13.31 24.21 -7.21
N LEU A 679 13.29 23.64 -6.00
CA LEU A 679 12.48 24.14 -4.90
C LEU A 679 12.96 25.50 -4.41
N GLY A 680 14.27 25.74 -4.39
CA GLY A 680 14.86 27.03 -4.03
C GLY A 680 14.36 28.17 -4.91
N ARG A 681 14.23 27.95 -6.23
CA ARG A 681 13.67 28.95 -7.15
C ARG A 681 12.21 29.29 -6.84
N GLU A 682 11.41 28.28 -6.48
CA GLU A 682 10.01 28.51 -6.08
C GLU A 682 9.90 29.22 -4.73
N VAL A 683 10.75 28.87 -3.77
CA VAL A 683 10.85 29.56 -2.48
C VAL A 683 11.23 31.04 -2.67
N GLU A 684 12.23 31.33 -3.51
CA GLU A 684 12.63 32.71 -3.83
C GLU A 684 11.52 33.48 -4.57
N ARG A 685 10.76 32.82 -5.45
CA ARG A 685 9.60 33.41 -6.12
C ARG A 685 8.50 33.77 -5.12
N ILE A 686 8.22 32.92 -4.14
CA ILE A 686 7.25 33.18 -3.06
C ILE A 686 7.73 34.36 -2.19
N ALA A 687 9.03 34.39 -1.86
CA ALA A 687 9.62 35.48 -1.08
C ALA A 687 9.49 36.84 -1.80
N GLY A 688 9.64 36.87 -3.13
CA GLY A 688 9.23 37.96 -4.02
C GLY A 688 9.95 39.31 -3.87
N THR A 689 10.77 39.49 -2.84
CA THR A 689 11.54 40.72 -2.56
C THR A 689 13.02 40.42 -2.46
N GLU A 690 13.85 41.32 -3.00
CA GLU A 690 15.31 41.16 -3.07
C GLU A 690 15.94 40.94 -1.69
N VAL A 691 15.48 41.69 -0.68
CA VAL A 691 15.94 41.57 0.72
C VAL A 691 15.69 40.17 1.30
N LEU A 692 14.52 39.58 1.06
CA LEU A 692 14.19 38.24 1.58
C LEU A 692 14.94 37.15 0.82
N VAL A 693 15.12 37.31 -0.50
CA VAL A 693 15.87 36.38 -1.34
C VAL A 693 17.34 36.32 -0.89
N ASP A 694 17.98 37.47 -0.67
CA ASP A 694 19.38 37.51 -0.23
C ASP A 694 19.55 36.87 1.15
N ALA A 695 18.63 37.14 2.09
CA ALA A 695 18.64 36.52 3.41
C ALA A 695 18.47 34.99 3.35
N LEU A 696 17.62 34.49 2.45
CA LEU A 696 17.43 33.04 2.24
C LEU A 696 18.69 32.39 1.66
N ARG A 697 19.36 33.05 0.71
CA ARG A 697 20.59 32.56 0.07
C ARG A 697 21.80 32.56 0.99
N GLU A 698 21.86 33.48 1.96
CA GLU A 698 22.90 33.48 2.99
C GLU A 698 22.66 32.41 4.05
N ARG A 699 21.40 32.22 4.46
CA ARG A 699 21.04 31.35 5.58
C ARG A 699 20.87 29.87 5.22
N PHE A 700 20.41 29.61 4.00
CA PHE A 700 20.20 28.26 3.46
C PHE A 700 20.94 28.10 2.13
N PRO A 701 22.28 28.13 2.12
CA PRO A 701 23.04 27.93 0.89
C PRO A 701 23.11 26.43 0.54
N VAL A 702 22.90 26.08 -0.74
CA VAL A 702 23.02 24.68 -1.23
C VAL A 702 24.42 24.10 -0.94
N ARG A 703 25.44 24.95 -0.97
CA ARG A 703 26.81 24.66 -0.50
C ARG A 703 27.37 25.90 0.16
N THR A 704 28.25 25.73 1.14
CA THR A 704 28.87 26.85 1.87
C THR A 704 29.54 27.88 0.95
N GLU A 705 30.15 27.44 -0.15
CA GLU A 705 30.75 28.29 -1.20
C GLU A 705 29.76 29.14 -2.02
N HIS A 706 28.46 28.84 -1.94
CA HIS A 706 27.39 29.49 -2.69
C HIS A 706 26.58 30.52 -1.89
N ALA A 707 26.92 30.74 -0.63
CA ALA A 707 26.24 31.70 0.24
C ALA A 707 26.14 33.09 -0.43
N GLY A 708 24.91 33.60 -0.55
CA GLY A 708 24.60 34.91 -1.12
C GLY A 708 24.84 35.07 -2.64
N ARG A 709 25.22 34.01 -3.38
CA ARG A 709 25.56 34.12 -4.82
C ARG A 709 24.70 33.27 -5.76
N ARG A 710 24.09 32.19 -5.25
CA ARG A 710 23.21 31.27 -6.02
C ARG A 710 21.84 31.16 -5.36
N VAL A 711 20.95 30.36 -5.96
CA VAL A 711 19.65 29.99 -5.37
C VAL A 711 19.81 29.36 -3.98
N CYS A 712 18.86 29.64 -3.08
CA CYS A 712 18.79 28.98 -1.77
C CYS A 712 18.47 27.48 -1.90
N ASP A 713 18.77 26.72 -0.84
CA ASP A 713 18.37 25.32 -0.71
C ASP A 713 16.90 25.25 -0.29
N GLY A 714 16.03 24.97 -1.26
CA GLY A 714 14.59 24.89 -1.02
C GLY A 714 14.19 23.74 -0.10
N LEU A 715 14.93 22.62 -0.08
CA LEU A 715 14.63 21.51 0.84
C LEU A 715 14.92 21.91 2.28
N ALA A 716 16.05 22.57 2.51
CA ALA A 716 16.43 23.06 3.84
C ALA A 716 15.46 24.13 4.36
N VAL A 717 14.97 25.02 3.48
CA VAL A 717 13.95 26.03 3.84
C VAL A 717 12.62 25.38 4.21
N LEU A 718 12.13 24.40 3.43
CA LEU A 718 10.88 23.70 3.70
C LEU A 718 10.96 22.83 4.97
N ALA A 719 12.13 22.22 5.24
CA ALA A 719 12.37 21.51 6.49
C ALA A 719 12.30 22.46 7.70
N ALA A 720 13.00 23.60 7.64
CA ALA A 720 12.97 24.60 8.70
C ALA A 720 11.56 25.19 8.93
N TYR A 721 10.75 25.33 7.87
CA TYR A 721 9.35 25.76 7.97
C TYR A 721 8.45 24.72 8.63
N ARG A 722 8.71 23.41 8.42
CA ARG A 722 7.98 22.34 9.11
C ARG A 722 8.28 22.32 10.61
N ASP A 723 9.53 22.57 11.00
CA ASP A 723 9.95 22.59 12.40
C ASP A 723 9.43 23.83 13.16
N ASP A 724 9.34 24.98 12.50
CA ASP A 724 8.75 26.21 13.05
C ASP A 724 7.84 26.93 12.02
N PRO A 725 6.53 26.61 11.99
CA PRO A 725 5.56 27.27 11.12
C PRO A 725 5.40 28.77 11.39
N GLY A 726 5.90 29.25 12.53
CA GLY A 726 5.94 30.66 12.92
C GLY A 726 6.97 31.49 12.14
N PHE A 727 7.91 30.83 11.45
CA PHE A 727 8.96 31.33 10.56
C PHE A 727 9.14 32.87 10.60
N PRO A 728 9.92 33.42 11.56
CA PRO A 728 9.81 34.81 12.01
C PRO A 728 10.25 35.88 10.99
N TRP A 729 11.00 35.51 9.95
CA TRP A 729 11.50 36.45 8.92
C TRP A 729 10.67 36.43 7.64
N LEU A 730 9.69 35.53 7.53
CA LEU A 730 8.77 35.49 6.40
C LEU A 730 7.44 36.20 6.76
N PRO A 731 7.00 37.17 5.94
CA PRO A 731 5.70 37.81 6.10
C PRO A 731 4.54 36.82 6.22
N ALA A 732 3.56 37.12 7.06
CA ALA A 732 2.44 36.22 7.35
C ALA A 732 1.58 35.90 6.11
N ASP A 733 1.51 36.81 5.14
CA ASP A 733 0.82 36.64 3.86
C ASP A 733 1.47 35.59 2.95
N LYS A 734 2.76 35.27 3.16
CA LYS A 734 3.52 34.31 2.34
C LYS A 734 3.54 32.88 2.87
N ARG A 735 3.17 32.69 4.14
CA ARG A 735 3.16 31.37 4.81
C ARG A 735 2.21 30.36 4.16
N PRO A 736 0.98 30.74 3.70
CA PRO A 736 0.10 29.80 3.01
C PRO A 736 0.70 29.27 1.69
N GLU A 737 1.42 30.11 0.95
CA GLU A 737 2.08 29.71 -0.30
C GLU A 737 3.22 28.71 -0.03
N LEU A 738 3.96 28.88 1.07
CA LEU A 738 5.00 27.96 1.52
C LEU A 738 4.44 26.64 2.06
N ALA A 739 3.34 26.69 2.80
CA ALA A 739 2.60 25.49 3.21
C ALA A 739 2.08 24.69 2.01
N GLN A 740 1.59 25.39 0.97
CA GLN A 740 1.19 24.77 -0.29
C GLN A 740 2.37 24.09 -0.98
N LEU A 741 3.56 24.71 -0.98
CA LEU A 741 4.77 24.12 -1.55
C LEU A 741 5.23 22.88 -0.77
N CYS A 742 5.14 22.87 0.56
CA CYS A 742 5.37 21.66 1.38
C CYS A 742 4.43 20.52 0.95
N GLY A 743 3.13 20.80 0.86
CA GLY A 743 2.16 19.81 0.41
C GLY A 743 2.40 19.30 -1.02
N ALA A 744 2.92 20.14 -1.92
CA ALA A 744 3.28 19.72 -3.27
C ALA A 744 4.50 18.78 -3.30
N VAL A 745 5.45 18.92 -2.37
CA VAL A 745 6.60 18.01 -2.23
C VAL A 745 6.16 16.65 -1.68
N ASP A 746 5.28 16.62 -0.69
CA ASP A 746 4.75 15.37 -0.15
C ASP A 746 3.94 14.63 -1.24
N VAL A 747 3.08 15.35 -1.97
CA VAL A 747 2.33 14.82 -3.13
C VAL A 747 3.25 14.35 -4.26
N TYR A 748 4.39 14.99 -4.46
CA TYR A 748 5.39 14.54 -5.43
C TYR A 748 5.98 13.18 -5.03
N GLY A 749 6.25 12.95 -3.74
CA GLY A 749 6.63 11.64 -3.22
C GLY A 749 5.54 10.58 -3.44
N ASP A 750 4.29 10.91 -3.09
CA ASP A 750 3.14 10.03 -3.29
C ASP A 750 2.96 9.62 -4.75
N LEU A 751 3.10 10.57 -5.68
CA LEU A 751 2.98 10.32 -7.11
C LEU A 751 4.09 9.42 -7.64
N LEU A 752 5.31 9.50 -7.12
CA LEU A 752 6.40 8.59 -7.50
C LEU A 752 6.16 7.17 -6.98
N VAL A 753 5.61 7.02 -5.77
CA VAL A 753 5.19 5.72 -5.24
C VAL A 753 4.04 5.16 -6.09
N ALA A 754 3.04 5.98 -6.42
CA ALA A 754 1.93 5.58 -7.28
C ALA A 754 2.41 5.19 -8.69
N GLU A 755 3.39 5.89 -9.26
CA GLU A 755 4.02 5.56 -10.54
C GLU A 755 4.78 4.23 -10.48
N ALA A 756 5.53 3.99 -9.41
CA ALA A 756 6.23 2.73 -9.20
C ALA A 756 5.24 1.55 -9.14
N VAL A 757 4.17 1.69 -8.36
CA VAL A 757 3.09 0.69 -8.28
C VAL A 757 2.43 0.51 -9.66
N HIS A 758 2.15 1.59 -10.38
CA HIS A 758 1.56 1.53 -11.72
C HIS A 758 2.40 0.68 -12.67
N HIS A 759 3.70 0.90 -12.71
CA HIS A 759 4.60 0.11 -13.55
C HIS A 759 4.81 -1.32 -13.06
N VAL A 760 4.77 -1.59 -11.75
CA VAL A 760 4.74 -2.97 -11.23
C VAL A 760 3.50 -3.71 -11.73
N THR A 761 2.31 -3.09 -11.69
CA THR A 761 1.07 -3.73 -12.19
C THR A 761 1.09 -3.99 -13.70
N GLN A 762 1.94 -3.27 -14.44
CA GLN A 762 2.16 -3.44 -15.88
C GLN A 762 3.33 -4.36 -16.23
N GLY A 763 4.02 -4.95 -15.24
CA GLY A 763 5.18 -5.82 -15.45
C GLY A 763 6.47 -5.08 -15.85
N ARG A 764 6.58 -3.77 -15.57
CA ARG A 764 7.72 -2.91 -15.94
C ARG A 764 8.60 -2.58 -14.72
N ALA A 765 9.16 -3.62 -14.08
CA ALA A 765 9.91 -3.49 -12.83
C ALA A 765 11.11 -2.52 -12.89
N ALA A 766 11.81 -2.44 -14.03
CA ALA A 766 12.95 -1.54 -14.19
C ALA A 766 12.56 -0.05 -14.08
N VAL A 767 11.40 0.33 -14.62
CA VAL A 767 10.88 1.70 -14.55
C VAL A 767 10.33 2.00 -13.17
N ALA A 768 9.72 1.00 -12.52
CA ALA A 768 9.31 1.11 -11.12
C ALA A 768 10.52 1.35 -10.18
N GLY A 769 11.64 0.65 -10.41
CA GLY A 769 12.90 0.89 -9.71
C GLY A 769 13.39 2.33 -9.87
N ALA A 770 13.39 2.85 -11.11
CA ALA A 770 13.78 4.24 -11.37
C ALA A 770 12.85 5.27 -10.69
N ALA A 771 11.54 5.00 -10.60
CA ALA A 771 10.60 5.84 -9.86
C ALA A 771 10.90 5.84 -8.35
N MET A 772 11.25 4.67 -7.77
CA MET A 772 11.62 4.55 -6.36
C MET A 772 12.97 5.19 -6.04
N ASP A 773 13.96 5.04 -6.93
CA ASP A 773 15.25 5.73 -6.81
C ASP A 773 15.06 7.25 -6.83
N ALA A 774 14.15 7.75 -7.68
CA ALA A 774 13.79 9.16 -7.70
C ALA A 774 13.04 9.61 -6.44
N ALA A 775 12.17 8.77 -5.87
CA ALA A 775 11.49 9.04 -4.59
C ALA A 775 12.48 9.12 -3.43
N ALA A 776 13.56 8.32 -3.47
CA ALA A 776 14.67 8.38 -2.53
C ALA A 776 15.65 9.54 -2.82
N GLY A 777 15.43 10.33 -3.88
CA GLY A 777 16.31 11.43 -4.29
C GLY A 777 17.63 10.98 -4.96
N LEU A 778 17.75 9.71 -5.34
CA LEU A 778 18.96 9.09 -5.91
C LEU A 778 18.99 9.10 -7.44
N GLY A 779 17.89 9.45 -8.09
CA GLY A 779 17.75 9.39 -9.55
C GLY A 779 16.83 10.46 -10.14
N ARG A 780 16.82 10.56 -11.46
CA ARG A 780 15.87 11.42 -12.19
C ARG A 780 14.51 10.72 -12.25
N PRO A 781 13.41 11.43 -11.97
CA PRO A 781 12.07 10.84 -11.99
C PRO A 781 11.65 10.47 -13.43
N PRO A 782 10.95 9.34 -13.63
CA PRO A 782 10.31 9.06 -14.91
C PRO A 782 9.18 10.06 -15.19
N GLU A 783 8.61 9.97 -16.39
CA GLU A 783 7.38 10.69 -16.73
C GLU A 783 6.20 10.02 -16.02
N LEU A 784 5.34 10.80 -15.36
CA LEU A 784 4.22 10.26 -14.58
C LEU A 784 3.10 9.80 -15.51
N GLU A 785 3.05 8.50 -15.83
CA GLU A 785 1.98 7.89 -16.62
C GLU A 785 0.71 7.65 -15.79
N VAL A 786 0.83 7.43 -14.48
CA VAL A 786 -0.31 7.07 -13.60
C VAL A 786 -1.40 8.14 -13.59
N VAL A 787 -1.03 9.42 -13.75
CA VAL A 787 -1.95 10.57 -13.79
C VAL A 787 -2.47 10.88 -15.20
N ARG A 788 -1.95 10.23 -16.24
CA ARG A 788 -2.37 10.46 -17.62
C ARG A 788 -3.64 9.70 -17.93
N THR A 789 -4.70 10.44 -18.27
CA THR A 789 -5.93 9.84 -18.79
C THR A 789 -5.72 9.46 -20.25
N ARG A 790 -5.45 8.18 -20.53
CA ARG A 790 -5.44 7.67 -21.91
C ARG A 790 -6.88 7.52 -22.39
N ARG A 791 -7.30 8.35 -23.34
CA ARG A 791 -8.63 8.28 -23.96
C ARG A 791 -8.53 7.55 -25.29
N GLN A 792 -9.50 6.68 -25.56
CA GLN A 792 -9.67 6.11 -26.90
C GLN A 792 -10.15 7.22 -27.84
N GLY A 793 -9.69 7.19 -29.09
CA GLY A 793 -9.96 8.26 -30.03
C GLY A 793 -9.54 7.92 -31.46
N ARG A 794 -10.14 8.64 -32.41
CA ARG A 794 -9.89 8.50 -33.84
C ARG A 794 -9.03 9.64 -34.35
N GLY A 795 -7.97 9.29 -35.07
CA GLY A 795 -7.13 10.27 -35.78
C GLY A 795 -7.89 10.94 -36.93
N VAL A 796 -7.76 12.26 -37.06
CA VAL A 796 -8.26 13.06 -38.18
C VAL A 796 -7.16 13.99 -38.70
N ALA A 797 -7.28 14.43 -39.95
CA ALA A 797 -6.33 15.33 -40.59
C ALA A 797 -7.05 16.49 -41.29
N THR A 798 -6.43 17.67 -41.24
CA THR A 798 -6.99 18.92 -41.78
C THR A 798 -5.94 19.64 -42.63
N SER A 799 -6.36 20.28 -43.73
CA SER A 799 -5.51 21.16 -44.54
C SER A 799 -6.28 22.40 -44.99
N VAL A 800 -5.59 23.53 -44.98
CA VAL A 800 -6.15 24.83 -45.35
C VAL A 800 -5.34 25.42 -46.50
N VAL A 801 -6.03 25.77 -47.58
CA VAL A 801 -5.46 26.27 -48.82
C VAL A 801 -6.12 27.60 -49.17
N LEU A 802 -5.35 28.51 -49.76
CA LEU A 802 -5.90 29.72 -50.39
C LEU A 802 -5.78 29.58 -51.90
N ALA A 803 -6.90 29.74 -52.62
CA ALA A 803 -7.01 29.58 -54.06
C ALA A 803 -7.38 30.90 -54.75
N LEU A 804 -6.61 31.26 -55.76
CA LEU A 804 -6.76 32.45 -56.59
C LEU A 804 -7.16 32.05 -58.02
N PRO A 805 -7.81 32.96 -58.78
CA PRO A 805 -8.09 32.74 -60.19
C PRO A 805 -6.79 32.45 -60.97
N ASP A 806 -6.81 31.47 -61.87
CA ASP A 806 -5.67 31.25 -62.77
C ASP A 806 -5.52 32.44 -63.72
N VAL A 807 -4.35 33.07 -63.69
CA VAL A 807 -4.00 34.15 -64.61
C VAL A 807 -2.97 33.59 -65.60
N PRO A 808 -3.27 33.54 -66.90
CA PRO A 808 -2.34 33.01 -67.88
C PRO A 808 -1.11 33.94 -67.96
N PHE A 809 0.07 33.33 -68.05
CA PHE A 809 1.27 34.12 -68.24
C PHE A 809 1.29 34.79 -69.63
N ALA A 810 1.64 36.08 -69.67
CA ALA A 810 1.81 36.80 -70.93
C ALA A 810 2.91 36.18 -71.81
N VAL A 811 2.65 36.02 -73.10
CA VAL A 811 3.64 35.53 -74.08
C VAL A 811 4.86 36.47 -74.06
N LEU A 812 6.07 35.91 -73.95
CA LEU A 812 7.28 36.73 -73.95
C LEU A 812 7.43 37.42 -75.32
N PRO A 813 7.51 38.75 -75.38
CA PRO A 813 7.72 39.47 -76.64
C PRO A 813 9.11 39.18 -77.18
N ALA A 814 9.23 39.11 -78.51
CA ALA A 814 10.52 38.94 -79.18
C ALA A 814 11.38 40.22 -79.13
N ASP A 815 10.75 41.38 -78.97
CA ASP A 815 11.43 42.66 -78.81
C ASP A 815 12.05 42.79 -77.41
N ALA A 816 13.38 42.87 -77.36
CA ALA A 816 14.15 43.00 -76.13
C ALA A 816 13.78 44.26 -75.32
N GLN A 817 13.39 45.37 -75.97
CA GLN A 817 12.96 46.59 -75.29
C GLN A 817 11.63 46.41 -74.56
N VAL A 818 10.73 45.60 -75.10
CA VAL A 818 9.45 45.28 -74.45
C VAL A 818 9.66 44.21 -73.37
N LEU A 819 10.50 43.22 -73.64
CA LEU A 819 10.84 42.14 -72.71
C LEU A 819 11.49 42.67 -71.41
N ALA A 820 12.41 43.63 -71.52
CA ALA A 820 13.11 44.23 -70.38
C ALA A 820 12.22 45.07 -69.46
N ARG A 821 11.00 45.45 -69.91
CA ARG A 821 10.04 46.26 -69.15
C ARG A 821 8.91 45.44 -68.51
N LEU A 822 8.94 44.12 -68.65
CA LEU A 822 7.96 43.25 -67.98
C LEU A 822 8.19 43.25 -66.47
N SER A 823 7.08 43.23 -65.72
CA SER A 823 7.10 43.13 -64.25
C SER A 823 7.73 41.81 -63.81
N PRO A 824 8.84 41.83 -63.04
CA PRO A 824 9.44 40.62 -62.48
C PRO A 824 8.50 39.91 -61.50
N ALA A 825 7.68 40.64 -60.75
CA ALA A 825 6.68 40.05 -59.87
C ALA A 825 5.60 39.29 -60.65
N ALA A 826 5.12 39.84 -61.77
CA ALA A 826 4.14 39.16 -62.63
C ALA A 826 4.75 38.00 -63.44
N LEU A 827 6.05 38.04 -63.74
CA LEU A 827 6.78 36.92 -64.35
C LEU A 827 7.00 35.77 -63.35
N ALA A 828 7.20 36.09 -62.06
CA ALA A 828 7.32 35.12 -61.00
C ALA A 828 5.96 34.47 -60.66
N ASP A 829 4.92 35.28 -60.47
CA ASP A 829 3.56 34.79 -60.26
C ASP A 829 2.48 35.82 -60.67
N PRO A 830 1.81 35.63 -61.82
CA PRO A 830 0.82 36.58 -62.33
C PRO A 830 -0.48 36.56 -61.51
N ALA A 831 -0.82 35.44 -60.88
CA ALA A 831 -2.04 35.32 -60.08
C ALA A 831 -1.89 36.05 -58.74
N ALA A 832 -0.74 35.90 -58.07
CA ALA A 832 -0.40 36.71 -56.91
C ALA A 832 -0.34 38.20 -57.24
N ALA A 833 0.32 38.59 -58.34
CA ALA A 833 0.43 39.99 -58.72
C ALA A 833 -0.94 40.63 -59.02
N ALA A 834 -1.82 39.91 -59.73
CA ALA A 834 -3.19 40.35 -59.99
C ALA A 834 -4.01 40.45 -58.70
N PHE A 835 -3.86 39.50 -57.78
CA PHE A 835 -4.58 39.50 -56.51
C PHE A 835 -4.12 40.63 -55.58
N VAL A 836 -2.82 40.91 -55.48
CA VAL A 836 -2.29 42.06 -54.74
C VAL A 836 -2.89 43.36 -55.28
N ALA A 837 -2.93 43.54 -56.59
CA ALA A 837 -3.54 44.72 -57.21
C ALA A 837 -5.06 44.81 -56.97
N ALA A 838 -5.78 43.67 -57.01
CA ALA A 838 -7.21 43.63 -56.75
C ALA A 838 -7.55 43.99 -55.29
N GLN A 839 -6.73 43.55 -54.33
CA GLN A 839 -6.97 43.73 -52.88
C GLN A 839 -6.51 45.10 -52.36
N THR A 840 -5.47 45.68 -52.96
CA THR A 840 -4.87 46.95 -52.50
C THR A 840 -5.19 48.14 -53.41
N GLY A 841 -5.87 47.91 -54.53
CA GLY A 841 -6.08 48.88 -55.60
C GLY A 841 -4.95 48.85 -56.63
N GLY A 842 -5.26 49.21 -57.88
CA GLY A 842 -4.27 49.31 -58.95
C GLY A 842 -3.24 50.43 -58.70
N ALA A 843 -2.21 50.53 -59.54
CA ALA A 843 -1.11 51.47 -59.36
C ALA A 843 -1.55 52.95 -59.26
N ALA A 844 -2.66 53.34 -59.90
CA ALA A 844 -3.20 54.70 -59.79
C ALA A 844 -3.82 55.03 -58.41
N ALA A 845 -4.21 54.01 -57.63
CA ALA A 845 -4.84 54.17 -56.32
C ALA A 845 -3.82 54.40 -55.18
N TRP A 846 -2.55 54.09 -55.43
CA TRP A 846 -1.47 54.27 -54.46
C TRP A 846 -0.90 55.68 -54.64
N THR A 847 -1.36 56.62 -53.81
CA THR A 847 -1.03 58.05 -53.97
C THR A 847 -0.22 58.61 -52.80
N TRP A 848 0.73 59.47 -53.14
CA TRP A 848 1.45 60.31 -52.19
C TRP A 848 1.32 61.77 -52.58
N GLY A 849 1.14 62.64 -51.60
CA GLY A 849 0.94 64.07 -51.80
C GLY A 849 1.87 64.93 -50.95
N ALA A 850 2.42 65.99 -51.53
CA ALA A 850 3.18 67.01 -50.81
C ALA A 850 2.99 68.38 -51.48
N ARG A 851 2.73 69.43 -50.68
CA ARG A 851 2.59 70.83 -51.15
C ARG A 851 1.64 71.01 -52.35
N GLY A 852 0.52 70.29 -52.35
CA GLY A 852 -0.52 70.39 -53.38
C GLY A 852 -0.23 69.64 -54.69
N ARG A 853 0.90 68.94 -54.82
CA ARG A 853 1.17 68.01 -55.92
C ARG A 853 0.97 66.57 -55.45
N ARG A 854 0.49 65.71 -56.36
CA ARG A 854 0.23 64.28 -56.10
C ARG A 854 0.96 63.43 -57.13
N VAL A 855 1.54 62.32 -56.68
CA VAL A 855 2.15 61.28 -57.51
C VAL A 855 1.51 59.94 -57.16
N SER A 856 1.26 59.12 -58.16
CA SER A 856 0.77 57.75 -58.00
C SER A 856 1.88 56.73 -58.23
N LEU A 857 1.67 55.48 -57.80
CA LEU A 857 2.59 54.38 -58.11
C LEU A 857 2.72 54.15 -59.62
N ALA A 858 1.66 54.44 -60.39
CA ALA A 858 1.69 54.38 -61.86
C ALA A 858 2.69 55.39 -62.45
N ASP A 859 2.77 56.60 -61.88
CA ASP A 859 3.73 57.64 -62.30
C ASP A 859 5.18 57.24 -61.98
N LEU A 860 5.38 56.35 -61.00
CA LEU A 860 6.69 55.75 -60.69
C LEU A 860 7.04 54.57 -61.62
N GLY A 861 6.10 54.13 -62.47
CA GLY A 861 6.25 53.02 -63.39
C GLY A 861 6.25 51.64 -62.72
N LEU A 862 5.62 51.53 -61.56
CA LEU A 862 5.56 50.29 -60.77
C LEU A 862 4.13 49.75 -60.70
N THR A 863 3.99 48.43 -60.65
CA THR A 863 2.75 47.78 -60.23
C THR A 863 2.74 47.57 -58.71
N PRO A 864 1.57 47.36 -58.07
CA PRO A 864 1.49 47.05 -56.64
C PRO A 864 2.40 45.89 -56.20
N ALA A 865 2.57 44.87 -57.05
CA ALA A 865 3.43 43.73 -56.75
C ALA A 865 4.93 44.07 -56.93
N ASP A 866 5.28 44.87 -57.95
CA ASP A 866 6.66 45.32 -58.15
C ASP A 866 7.13 46.26 -57.04
N ALA A 867 6.22 47.07 -56.47
CA ALA A 867 6.54 47.97 -55.37
C ALA A 867 7.13 47.24 -54.15
N LEU A 868 6.75 45.99 -53.92
CA LEU A 868 7.24 45.17 -52.81
C LEU A 868 8.69 44.72 -52.97
N SER A 869 9.26 44.82 -54.18
CA SER A 869 10.70 44.65 -54.40
C SER A 869 11.54 45.77 -53.77
N LEU A 870 10.90 46.87 -53.35
CA LEU A 870 11.51 48.02 -52.69
C LEU A 870 11.15 48.07 -51.21
N SER A 871 12.06 48.58 -50.39
CA SER A 871 11.73 48.95 -49.01
C SER A 871 10.75 50.14 -49.01
N LEU A 872 9.88 50.24 -48.01
CA LEU A 872 8.98 51.40 -47.88
C LEU A 872 9.73 52.75 -47.92
N PRO A 873 10.88 52.92 -47.22
CA PRO A 873 11.69 54.14 -47.33
C PRO A 873 12.17 54.45 -48.75
N ASP A 874 12.56 53.43 -49.53
CA ASP A 874 13.01 53.63 -50.91
C ASP A 874 11.87 54.02 -51.84
N LEU A 875 10.69 53.41 -51.65
CA LEU A 875 9.48 53.75 -52.39
C LEU A 875 9.01 55.18 -52.08
N GLU A 876 8.99 55.56 -50.81
CA GLU A 876 8.67 56.91 -50.36
C GLU A 876 9.68 57.95 -50.91
N ARG A 877 10.97 57.61 -50.92
CA ARG A 877 12.00 58.47 -51.50
C ARG A 877 11.81 58.68 -53.01
N LEU A 878 11.44 57.64 -53.77
CA LEU A 878 11.10 57.77 -55.19
C LEU A 878 9.87 58.67 -55.41
N ALA A 879 8.85 58.55 -54.56
CA ALA A 879 7.66 59.38 -54.64
C ALA A 879 7.97 60.86 -54.36
N LEU A 880 8.79 61.16 -53.34
CA LEU A 880 9.25 62.53 -53.05
C LEU A 880 10.07 63.12 -54.20
N HIS A 881 10.93 62.31 -54.81
CA HIS A 881 11.74 62.73 -55.95
C HIS A 881 10.87 63.06 -57.17
N ALA A 882 9.87 62.22 -57.48
CA ALA A 882 8.93 62.48 -58.56
C ALA A 882 8.07 63.74 -58.34
N LEU A 883 7.84 64.13 -57.08
CA LEU A 883 7.21 65.40 -56.70
C LEU A 883 8.17 66.60 -56.76
N GLY A 884 9.48 66.36 -56.93
CA GLY A 884 10.55 67.37 -56.92
C GLY A 884 10.80 67.94 -55.52
N GLN A 885 10.62 67.14 -54.46
CA GLN A 885 10.70 67.57 -53.05
C GLN A 885 11.64 66.64 -52.24
N ASP A 886 12.89 66.50 -52.70
CA ASP A 886 13.91 65.70 -52.03
C ASP A 886 14.15 66.22 -50.59
N GLY A 887 13.78 65.43 -49.58
CA GLY A 887 13.95 65.77 -48.15
C GLY A 887 12.73 66.37 -47.43
N ALA A 888 11.57 66.52 -48.09
CA ALA A 888 10.32 66.95 -47.46
C ALA A 888 9.48 65.75 -46.95
N GLY A 889 8.54 65.99 -46.03
CA GLY A 889 7.54 64.99 -45.61
C GLY A 889 6.29 65.00 -46.50
N PHE A 890 5.54 63.90 -46.52
CA PHE A 890 4.23 63.83 -47.19
C PHE A 890 3.09 64.41 -46.33
N ASP A 891 2.19 65.14 -47.00
CA ASP A 891 0.88 65.56 -46.48
C ASP A 891 -0.19 64.46 -46.66
N GLU A 892 -0.03 63.58 -47.66
CA GLU A 892 -0.90 62.42 -47.94
C GLU A 892 -0.04 61.16 -48.15
N ARG A 893 -0.35 60.08 -47.42
CA ARG A 893 0.41 58.80 -47.43
C ARG A 893 -0.45 57.57 -47.73
N ALA A 894 -1.51 57.71 -48.52
CA ALA A 894 -2.40 56.61 -48.86
C ALA A 894 -1.64 55.44 -49.51
N GLY A 895 -0.64 55.73 -50.35
CA GLY A 895 0.25 54.73 -50.94
C GLY A 895 1.05 53.92 -49.92
N SER A 896 1.51 54.53 -48.82
CA SER A 896 2.24 53.83 -47.74
C SER A 896 1.33 52.83 -47.01
N SER A 897 0.07 53.19 -46.75
CA SER A 897 -0.92 52.26 -46.18
C SER A 897 -1.29 51.13 -47.15
N CYS A 898 -1.33 51.39 -48.46
CA CYS A 898 -1.50 50.35 -49.47
C CYS A 898 -0.30 49.38 -49.51
N TYR A 899 0.92 49.89 -49.39
CA TYR A 899 2.14 49.08 -49.29
C TYR A 899 2.09 48.15 -48.08
N GLU A 900 1.79 48.65 -46.89
CA GLU A 900 1.69 47.81 -45.68
C GLU A 900 0.62 46.72 -45.80
N ARG A 901 -0.52 47.02 -46.44
CA ARG A 901 -1.55 46.01 -46.76
C ARG A 901 -1.04 44.96 -47.74
N ALA A 902 -0.31 45.38 -48.78
CA ALA A 902 0.28 44.46 -49.75
C ALA A 902 1.35 43.56 -49.12
N VAL A 903 2.17 44.07 -48.19
CA VAL A 903 3.12 43.27 -47.39
C VAL A 903 2.39 42.22 -46.57
N ARG A 904 1.32 42.59 -45.85
CA ARG A 904 0.50 41.64 -45.08
C ARG A 904 -0.13 40.57 -45.97
N LEU A 905 -0.60 40.95 -47.16
CA LEU A 905 -1.19 40.03 -48.12
C LEU A 905 -0.17 39.03 -48.66
N VAL A 906 1.04 39.48 -49.01
CA VAL A 906 2.13 38.58 -49.43
C VAL A 906 2.59 37.67 -48.29
N ALA A 907 2.60 38.16 -47.05
CA ALA A 907 2.90 37.34 -45.87
C ALA A 907 1.82 36.29 -45.56
N LEU A 908 0.56 36.50 -45.98
CA LEU A 908 -0.51 35.51 -45.95
C LEU A 908 -0.35 34.48 -47.06
N LEU A 909 -0.11 34.92 -48.30
CA LEU A 909 0.07 34.01 -49.45
C LEU A 909 1.33 33.14 -49.30
N GLY A 910 2.39 33.69 -48.72
CA GLY A 910 3.64 33.00 -48.45
C GLY A 910 4.38 32.52 -49.72
N ARG A 911 5.36 31.65 -49.49
CA ARG A 911 6.20 31.01 -50.51
C ARG A 911 6.03 29.49 -50.50
N THR A 912 4.86 29.01 -50.07
CA THR A 912 4.56 27.58 -49.86
C THR A 912 3.52 27.10 -50.88
N PRO A 913 3.92 26.85 -52.15
CA PRO A 913 2.99 26.41 -53.17
C PRO A 913 2.26 25.14 -52.74
N ALA A 914 0.93 25.10 -52.94
CA ALA A 914 0.13 23.96 -52.53
C ALA A 914 0.43 22.73 -53.42
N GLY A 915 0.76 21.59 -52.82
CA GLY A 915 0.90 20.32 -53.54
C GLY A 915 -0.44 19.66 -53.86
N PRO A 916 -0.52 18.74 -54.84
CA PRO A 916 -1.68 17.86 -55.02
C PRO A 916 -2.11 17.14 -53.73
N GLY A 917 -1.15 16.78 -52.86
CA GLY A 917 -1.43 16.19 -51.54
C GLY A 917 -2.05 17.15 -50.52
N ALA A 918 -1.94 18.48 -50.70
CA ALA A 918 -2.58 19.47 -49.81
C ALA A 918 -4.08 19.60 -50.09
N VAL A 919 -4.52 19.23 -51.29
CA VAL A 919 -5.92 19.25 -51.74
C VAL A 919 -6.54 17.84 -51.85
N ALA A 920 -5.75 16.79 -51.64
CA ALA A 920 -6.22 15.40 -51.70
C ALA A 920 -7.15 15.06 -50.53
N GLY A 921 -8.25 14.37 -50.82
CA GLY A 921 -9.19 13.90 -49.81
C GLY A 921 -8.68 12.70 -49.00
N ALA A 922 -7.74 11.90 -49.53
CA ALA A 922 -7.17 10.77 -48.80
C ALA A 922 -5.86 11.16 -48.10
N PRO A 923 -5.68 10.91 -46.79
CA PRO A 923 -4.41 11.14 -46.12
C PRO A 923 -3.31 10.28 -46.76
N GLY A 924 -2.20 10.91 -47.18
CA GLY A 924 -1.01 10.22 -47.69
C GLY A 924 -0.98 9.94 -49.20
N GLN A 925 -1.86 10.53 -50.01
CA GLN A 925 -1.80 10.38 -51.47
C GLN A 925 -0.51 11.04 -52.01
N PRO A 926 0.43 10.28 -52.61
CA PRO A 926 1.70 10.84 -53.09
C PRO A 926 1.43 11.81 -54.25
N SER A 927 2.01 13.02 -54.18
CA SER A 927 1.98 13.95 -55.30
C SER A 927 2.86 13.42 -56.42
N PRO A 928 2.45 13.48 -57.71
CA PRO A 928 3.32 13.09 -58.81
C PRO A 928 4.62 13.91 -58.78
N PRO A 929 5.80 13.27 -58.83
CA PRO A 929 7.07 13.97 -58.67
C PRO A 929 7.32 14.95 -59.82
N GLY A 930 7.71 16.19 -59.46
CA GLY A 930 8.29 17.16 -60.39
C GLY A 930 7.32 18.04 -61.19
N GLU A 931 6.00 18.01 -60.93
CA GLU A 931 5.05 18.91 -61.65
C GLU A 931 5.21 20.38 -61.23
N ILE A 932 5.26 20.64 -59.92
CA ILE A 932 5.53 21.98 -59.37
C ILE A 932 6.91 22.47 -59.80
N GLU A 933 7.92 21.59 -59.74
CA GLU A 933 9.28 21.91 -60.15
C GLU A 933 9.35 22.30 -61.63
N ARG A 934 8.56 21.66 -62.51
CA ARG A 934 8.51 21.99 -63.93
C ARG A 934 7.94 23.38 -64.18
N ASP A 935 6.85 23.74 -63.49
CA ASP A 935 6.22 25.06 -63.58
C ASP A 935 7.12 26.16 -63.01
N LEU A 936 7.68 25.97 -61.81
CA LEU A 936 8.62 26.90 -61.19
C LEU A 936 9.88 27.11 -62.05
N ARG A 937 10.42 26.03 -62.64
CA ARG A 937 11.57 26.11 -63.55
C ARG A 937 11.25 26.92 -64.81
N ALA A 938 10.04 26.78 -65.37
CA ALA A 938 9.60 27.58 -66.50
C ALA A 938 9.50 29.07 -66.13
N ARG A 939 8.94 29.40 -64.96
CA ARG A 939 8.86 30.77 -64.43
C ARG A 939 10.23 31.39 -64.22
N TYR A 940 11.12 30.66 -63.54
CA TYR A 940 12.50 31.08 -63.29
C TYR A 940 13.26 31.35 -64.61
N THR A 941 13.09 30.50 -65.61
CA THR A 941 13.70 30.70 -66.94
C THR A 941 13.20 31.98 -67.63
N ARG A 942 11.91 32.31 -67.48
CA ARG A 942 11.34 33.55 -68.05
C ARG A 942 11.87 34.80 -67.34
N LEU A 943 11.97 34.73 -66.02
CA LEU A 943 12.53 35.80 -65.19
C LEU A 943 14.00 36.06 -65.56
N ARG A 944 14.82 35.01 -65.68
CA ARG A 944 16.22 35.12 -66.17
C ARG A 944 16.28 35.79 -67.53
N LYS A 945 15.45 35.38 -68.50
CA LYS A 945 15.41 35.99 -69.85
C LYS A 945 15.09 37.50 -69.81
N ALA A 946 14.14 37.92 -68.98
CA ALA A 946 13.81 39.34 -68.84
C ALA A 946 14.93 40.14 -68.16
N ALA A 947 15.55 39.59 -67.12
CA ALA A 947 16.71 40.18 -66.45
C ALA A 947 17.91 40.32 -67.40
N THR A 948 18.25 39.28 -68.16
CA THR A 948 19.34 39.32 -69.15
C THR A 948 19.08 40.37 -70.24
N ALA A 949 17.84 40.48 -70.73
CA ALA A 949 17.47 41.51 -71.72
C ALA A 949 17.66 42.92 -71.15
N LEU A 950 17.25 43.18 -69.91
CA LEU A 950 17.44 44.46 -69.24
C LEU A 950 18.93 44.78 -69.03
N THR A 951 19.72 43.83 -68.50
CA THR A 951 21.17 43.99 -68.30
C THR A 951 21.90 44.29 -69.62
N THR A 952 21.49 43.65 -70.72
CA THR A 952 22.08 43.88 -72.05
C THR A 952 21.77 45.29 -72.58
N LEU A 953 20.53 45.76 -72.41
CA LEU A 953 20.11 47.09 -72.89
C LEU A 953 20.71 48.24 -72.04
N LEU A 954 20.95 48.00 -70.75
CA LEU A 954 21.61 48.97 -69.86
C LEU A 954 23.10 49.18 -70.21
N ALA A 955 23.73 48.30 -70.99
CA ALA A 955 25.10 48.45 -71.46
C ALA A 955 25.26 49.50 -72.60
N THR A 956 24.16 50.10 -73.07
CA THR A 956 24.19 51.15 -74.11
C THR A 956 24.55 52.52 -73.51
N PRO A 957 25.30 53.38 -74.25
CA PRO A 957 25.86 54.62 -73.69
C PRO A 957 24.84 55.70 -73.32
N THR A 958 23.58 55.57 -73.76
CA THR A 958 22.45 56.47 -73.43
C THR A 958 21.17 55.64 -73.23
N PRO A 959 20.98 55.05 -72.04
CA PRO A 959 19.79 54.25 -71.77
C PRO A 959 18.55 55.15 -71.71
N THR A 960 17.46 54.72 -72.35
CA THR A 960 16.20 55.47 -72.30
C THR A 960 15.65 55.57 -70.88
N ALA A 961 14.96 56.67 -70.55
CA ALA A 961 14.30 56.85 -69.26
C ALA A 961 13.36 55.69 -68.89
N SER A 962 12.73 55.05 -69.88
CA SER A 962 11.88 53.86 -69.68
C SER A 962 12.62 52.62 -69.19
N LEU A 963 13.91 52.46 -69.52
CA LEU A 963 14.74 51.35 -69.02
C LEU A 963 15.21 51.60 -67.58
N LEU A 964 15.50 52.86 -67.24
CA LEU A 964 15.83 53.25 -65.86
C LEU A 964 14.62 53.09 -64.93
N ILE A 965 13.41 53.37 -65.42
CA ILE A 965 12.17 53.08 -64.71
C ILE A 965 11.99 51.57 -64.49
N ALA A 966 12.27 50.74 -65.51
CA ALA A 966 12.15 49.29 -65.40
C ALA A 966 13.06 48.69 -64.30
N CYS A 967 14.23 49.29 -64.05
CA CYS A 967 15.13 48.87 -62.96
C CYS A 967 14.47 48.94 -61.57
N ARG A 968 13.53 49.87 -61.36
CA ARG A 968 12.80 50.02 -60.09
C ARG A 968 11.99 48.78 -59.75
N ALA A 969 11.43 48.10 -60.75
CA ALA A 969 10.63 46.90 -60.57
C ALA A 969 11.47 45.70 -60.09
N TRP A 970 12.80 45.74 -60.30
CA TRP A 970 13.77 44.76 -59.79
C TRP A 970 14.34 45.15 -58.42
N GLY A 971 13.74 46.13 -57.75
CA GLY A 971 14.20 46.62 -56.46
C GLY A 971 15.45 47.49 -56.53
N ILE A 972 15.77 48.08 -57.68
CA ILE A 972 16.99 48.89 -57.88
C ILE A 972 16.61 50.34 -58.11
N VAL A 973 17.09 51.22 -57.24
CA VAL A 973 16.77 52.66 -57.24
C VAL A 973 18.03 53.51 -57.16
N PRO A 974 18.01 54.75 -57.68
CA PRO A 974 19.16 55.67 -57.61
C PRO A 974 19.68 55.82 -56.19
N ALA A 975 21.00 55.93 -56.02
CA ALA A 975 21.61 56.05 -54.70
C ALA A 975 21.16 57.37 -54.03
N PRO A 976 20.94 57.38 -52.70
CA PRO A 976 20.77 58.65 -52.00
C PRO A 976 22.04 59.49 -52.12
N ALA A 977 21.91 60.82 -52.22
CA ALA A 977 23.07 61.71 -52.19
C ALA A 977 23.86 61.49 -50.88
N LEU A 978 25.19 61.42 -50.99
CA LEU A 978 26.07 61.33 -49.82
C LEU A 978 25.86 62.57 -48.91
N PRO A 979 25.97 62.42 -47.58
CA PRO A 979 25.91 63.58 -46.68
C PRO A 979 26.91 64.65 -47.13
N HIS A 980 26.44 65.89 -47.27
CA HIS A 980 27.21 67.08 -47.70
C HIS A 980 27.43 67.29 -49.22
N THR A 981 26.71 66.55 -50.07
CA THR A 981 26.59 66.84 -51.51
C THR A 981 25.22 67.48 -51.79
N PRO A 982 25.08 68.49 -52.69
CA PRO A 982 23.76 68.99 -53.09
C PRO A 982 22.88 67.82 -53.57
N PRO A 983 21.55 67.86 -53.30
CA PRO A 983 20.65 66.75 -53.60
C PRO A 983 20.41 66.65 -55.11
N SER A 984 21.37 66.09 -55.83
CA SER A 984 21.16 65.52 -57.15
C SER A 984 21.21 64.01 -56.98
N LEU A 985 20.16 63.31 -57.42
CA LEU A 985 20.25 61.86 -57.60
C LEU A 985 21.45 61.54 -58.49
N GLU A 986 22.04 60.36 -58.26
CA GLU A 986 23.00 59.72 -59.16
C GLU A 986 22.62 59.95 -60.63
N GLY A 987 23.58 60.37 -61.45
CA GLY A 987 23.32 60.68 -62.86
C GLY A 987 22.79 59.46 -63.62
N GLU A 988 21.95 59.66 -64.63
CA GLU A 988 21.29 58.57 -65.37
C GLU A 988 22.27 57.48 -65.88
N ALA A 989 23.47 57.87 -66.30
CA ALA A 989 24.51 56.94 -66.75
C ALA A 989 25.17 56.15 -65.61
N GLU A 990 25.41 56.78 -64.45
CA GLU A 990 25.96 56.12 -63.26
C GLU A 990 24.95 55.12 -62.68
N PHE A 991 23.67 55.54 -62.61
CA PHE A 991 22.58 54.67 -62.19
C PHE A 991 22.41 53.46 -63.09
N ALA A 992 22.49 53.64 -64.42
CA ALA A 992 22.40 52.54 -65.37
C ALA A 992 23.51 51.50 -65.18
N GLU A 993 24.75 51.94 -64.98
CA GLU A 993 25.89 51.06 -64.78
C GLU A 993 25.80 50.31 -63.45
N ARG A 994 25.38 50.99 -62.38
CA ARG A 994 25.15 50.35 -61.08
C ARG A 994 24.00 49.35 -61.14
N ALA A 995 22.90 49.68 -61.82
CA ALA A 995 21.78 48.78 -62.00
C ALA A 995 22.17 47.53 -62.82
N ARG A 996 22.98 47.71 -63.87
CA ARG A 996 23.56 46.62 -64.65
C ARG A 996 24.44 45.71 -63.78
N ALA A 997 25.33 46.28 -62.97
CA ALA A 997 26.21 45.51 -62.09
C ALA A 997 25.44 44.71 -61.04
N LEU A 998 24.42 45.31 -60.39
CA LEU A 998 23.59 44.63 -59.40
C LEU A 998 22.75 43.50 -60.02
N LEU A 999 22.13 43.72 -61.18
CA LEU A 999 21.39 42.66 -61.89
C LEU A 999 22.30 41.54 -62.40
N SER A 1000 23.48 41.87 -62.93
CA SER A 1000 24.46 40.87 -63.35
C SER A 1000 24.91 40.01 -62.17
N SER A 1001 25.23 40.64 -61.04
CA SER A 1001 25.62 39.93 -59.82
C SER A 1001 24.54 38.94 -59.34
N ARG A 1002 23.25 39.33 -59.37
CA ARG A 1002 22.14 38.43 -59.03
C ARG A 1002 21.96 37.30 -60.05
N LEU A 1003 22.17 37.56 -61.33
CA LEU A 1003 22.10 36.53 -62.38
C LEU A 1003 23.22 35.50 -62.27
N ASP A 1004 24.42 35.95 -61.90
CA ASP A 1004 25.61 35.11 -61.69
C ASP A 1004 25.55 34.33 -60.37
N GLY A 1005 24.96 34.93 -59.33
CA GLY A 1005 24.79 34.31 -58.01
C GLY A 1005 23.66 33.26 -57.94
N THR A 1006 22.71 33.29 -58.89
CA THR A 1006 21.59 32.34 -58.91
C THR A 1006 21.88 31.15 -59.84
N PRO A 1007 21.65 29.90 -59.39
CA PRO A 1007 22.04 28.71 -60.15
C PRO A 1007 21.26 28.53 -61.46
N GLU A 1008 21.83 27.78 -62.41
CA GLU A 1008 21.14 27.47 -63.66
C GLU A 1008 19.84 26.68 -63.42
N PRO A 1009 18.78 26.90 -64.22
CA PRO A 1009 17.48 26.34 -63.93
C PRO A 1009 17.41 24.82 -63.94
N ALA A 1010 18.39 24.06 -64.44
CA ALA A 1010 18.32 22.59 -64.55
C ALA A 1010 18.75 21.88 -63.24
N GLY A 1011 18.08 20.78 -62.86
CA GLY A 1011 18.46 19.96 -61.70
C GLY A 1011 18.06 20.49 -60.30
N LEU A 1012 17.58 21.72 -60.19
CA LEU A 1012 17.11 22.31 -58.92
C LEU A 1012 15.81 21.66 -58.41
N ASP A 1013 15.71 21.47 -57.09
CA ASP A 1013 14.50 21.05 -56.38
C ASP A 1013 13.53 22.21 -56.13
N THR A 1014 12.36 21.93 -55.55
CA THR A 1014 11.32 22.93 -55.30
C THR A 1014 11.79 24.09 -54.41
N ALA A 1015 12.53 23.82 -53.34
CA ALA A 1015 12.99 24.85 -52.40
C ALA A 1015 14.04 25.76 -53.06
N ALA A 1016 15.03 25.16 -53.74
CA ALA A 1016 16.06 25.90 -54.45
C ALA A 1016 15.49 26.75 -55.60
N LEU A 1017 14.45 26.27 -56.30
CA LEU A 1017 13.76 27.06 -57.32
C LEU A 1017 13.02 28.27 -56.73
N LEU A 1018 12.35 28.10 -55.58
CA LEU A 1018 11.67 29.20 -54.90
C LEU A 1018 12.65 30.26 -54.41
N ASP A 1019 13.79 29.85 -53.86
CA ASP A 1019 14.85 30.77 -53.42
C ASP A 1019 15.47 31.52 -54.59
N ALA A 1020 15.81 30.83 -55.69
CA ALA A 1020 16.37 31.47 -56.88
C ALA A 1020 15.41 32.47 -57.55
N ILE A 1021 14.10 32.15 -57.60
CA ILE A 1021 13.08 33.09 -58.12
C ILE A 1021 12.98 34.32 -57.22
N THR A 1022 12.92 34.13 -55.91
CA THR A 1022 12.79 35.25 -54.96
C THR A 1022 14.03 36.14 -54.95
N GLU A 1023 15.23 35.56 -54.89
CA GLU A 1023 16.49 36.30 -54.92
C GLU A 1023 16.63 37.15 -56.20
N LEU A 1024 16.21 36.60 -57.35
CA LEU A 1024 16.30 37.30 -58.62
C LEU A 1024 15.23 38.40 -58.77
N ALA A 1025 13.98 38.13 -58.37
CA ALA A 1025 12.84 39.06 -58.57
C ALA A 1025 12.63 40.09 -57.45
N SER A 1026 12.95 39.78 -56.20
CA SER A 1026 12.59 40.61 -55.04
C SER A 1026 13.66 40.61 -53.95
N PRO A 1027 14.52 41.64 -53.86
CA PRO A 1027 15.60 41.70 -52.87
C PRO A 1027 15.11 41.85 -51.43
N THR A 1028 13.86 42.27 -51.21
CA THR A 1028 13.23 42.34 -49.88
C THR A 1028 12.71 40.97 -49.41
N GLY A 1029 12.70 39.96 -50.28
CA GLY A 1029 12.07 38.67 -50.04
C GLY A 1029 10.53 38.69 -50.06
N GLN A 1030 9.92 39.85 -50.31
CA GLN A 1030 8.47 40.03 -50.34
C GLN A 1030 7.90 39.63 -51.70
N LEU A 1031 7.81 38.32 -51.95
CA LEU A 1031 7.25 37.75 -53.17
C LEU A 1031 6.41 36.52 -52.85
N ALA A 1032 5.17 36.49 -53.33
CA ALA A 1032 4.29 35.33 -53.22
C ALA A 1032 4.43 34.45 -54.47
N ILE A 1033 4.55 33.13 -54.27
CA ILE A 1033 4.67 32.15 -55.35
C ILE A 1033 3.70 31.00 -55.09
N LEU A 1034 2.74 30.82 -56.00
CA LEU A 1034 1.67 29.82 -55.91
C LEU A 1034 1.85 28.73 -56.97
N SER A 1035 1.35 27.54 -56.68
CA SER A 1035 1.27 26.45 -57.67
C SER A 1035 -0.02 26.52 -58.47
N ARG A 1036 -0.04 25.93 -59.67
CA ARG A 1036 -1.26 25.70 -60.44
C ARG A 1036 -1.76 24.29 -60.17
N LEU A 1037 -3.01 24.16 -59.72
CA LEU A 1037 -3.60 22.86 -59.44
C LEU A 1037 -5.10 22.84 -59.76
N ALA A 1038 -5.65 21.64 -59.97
CA ALA A 1038 -7.09 21.45 -60.05
C ALA A 1038 -7.70 21.63 -58.65
N PRO A 1039 -8.76 22.46 -58.48
CA PRO A 1039 -9.38 22.63 -57.17
C PRO A 1039 -9.97 21.31 -56.67
N PRO A 1040 -9.93 21.04 -55.35
CA PRO A 1040 -10.58 19.87 -54.78
C PRO A 1040 -12.11 19.91 -54.96
N ALA A 1041 -12.77 18.77 -54.86
CA ALA A 1041 -14.22 18.70 -54.86
C ALA A 1041 -14.79 19.30 -53.55
N VAL A 1042 -15.07 20.61 -53.56
CA VAL A 1042 -15.51 21.40 -52.40
C VAL A 1042 -16.84 22.10 -52.65
N GLN A 1043 -17.55 22.43 -51.57
CA GLN A 1043 -18.77 23.22 -51.60
C GLN A 1043 -18.61 24.49 -50.74
N ARG A 1044 -19.32 25.57 -51.10
CA ARG A 1044 -19.35 26.81 -50.30
C ARG A 1044 -19.87 26.52 -48.90
N THR A 1045 -19.25 27.12 -47.89
CA THR A 1045 -19.63 26.94 -46.49
C THR A 1045 -19.34 28.22 -45.70
N ALA A 1046 -20.04 28.43 -44.59
CA ALA A 1046 -19.74 29.50 -43.65
C ALA A 1046 -18.82 28.95 -42.55
N LEU A 1047 -17.53 29.32 -42.56
CA LEU A 1047 -16.55 28.90 -41.55
C LEU A 1047 -16.01 30.05 -40.71
N ASP A 1048 -16.19 31.28 -41.15
CA ASP A 1048 -15.46 32.44 -40.60
C ASP A 1048 -15.77 32.69 -39.12
N LEU A 1049 -17.05 32.64 -38.72
CA LEU A 1049 -17.48 33.02 -37.37
C LEU A 1049 -17.26 31.95 -36.28
N ASP A 1050 -17.18 30.67 -36.65
CA ASP A 1050 -17.11 29.54 -35.70
C ASP A 1050 -15.76 28.85 -35.80
N TRP A 1051 -15.50 28.26 -36.97
CA TRP A 1051 -14.31 27.43 -37.19
C TRP A 1051 -13.03 28.26 -37.33
N LEU A 1052 -13.03 29.31 -38.15
CA LEU A 1052 -11.84 30.12 -38.39
C LEU A 1052 -11.41 30.86 -37.13
N THR A 1053 -12.33 31.53 -36.42
CA THR A 1053 -12.03 32.24 -35.17
C THR A 1053 -11.46 31.31 -34.10
N THR A 1054 -12.00 30.09 -33.98
CA THR A 1054 -11.47 29.11 -33.02
C THR A 1054 -10.08 28.63 -33.42
N MET A 1055 -9.87 28.31 -34.70
CA MET A 1055 -8.59 27.81 -35.18
C MET A 1055 -7.51 28.90 -35.21
N ALA A 1056 -7.85 30.14 -35.53
CA ALA A 1056 -6.95 31.29 -35.55
C ALA A 1056 -6.34 31.58 -34.17
N ALA A 1057 -7.08 31.35 -33.09
CA ALA A 1057 -6.57 31.51 -31.72
C ALA A 1057 -5.39 30.58 -31.39
N VAL A 1058 -5.29 29.43 -32.06
CA VAL A 1058 -4.26 28.41 -31.82
C VAL A 1058 -3.33 28.15 -33.01
N ARG A 1059 -3.60 28.74 -34.19
CA ARG A 1059 -2.81 28.57 -35.42
C ARG A 1059 -2.46 29.92 -36.04
N THR A 1060 -1.19 30.30 -35.91
CA THR A 1060 -0.65 31.58 -36.42
C THR A 1060 -0.93 31.84 -37.92
N PRO A 1061 -0.82 30.86 -38.85
CA PRO A 1061 -1.15 31.10 -40.26
C PRO A 1061 -2.62 31.50 -40.49
N LEU A 1062 -3.55 30.91 -39.72
CA LEU A 1062 -4.98 31.20 -39.82
C LEU A 1062 -5.35 32.52 -39.16
N ALA A 1063 -4.62 32.94 -38.12
CA ALA A 1063 -4.74 34.29 -37.57
C ALA A 1063 -4.41 35.38 -38.59
N ARG A 1064 -3.43 35.14 -39.49
CA ARG A 1064 -3.12 36.07 -40.59
C ARG A 1064 -4.26 36.16 -41.60
N LEU A 1065 -4.90 35.03 -41.89
CA LEU A 1065 -6.08 34.97 -42.76
C LEU A 1065 -7.24 35.76 -42.14
N GLU A 1066 -7.56 35.51 -40.87
CA GLU A 1066 -8.62 36.21 -40.15
C GLU A 1066 -8.36 37.72 -40.11
N ALA A 1067 -7.13 38.14 -39.76
CA ALA A 1067 -6.73 39.54 -39.78
C ALA A 1067 -6.87 40.19 -41.18
N GLN A 1068 -6.59 39.44 -42.26
CA GLN A 1068 -6.79 39.92 -43.62
C GLN A 1068 -8.28 40.13 -43.93
N GLN A 1069 -9.16 39.24 -43.50
CA GLN A 1069 -10.61 39.36 -43.73
C GLN A 1069 -11.24 40.52 -42.94
N LEU A 1070 -10.63 40.96 -41.83
CA LEU A 1070 -11.07 42.13 -41.06
C LEU A 1070 -10.70 43.47 -41.73
N HIS A 1071 -9.60 43.50 -42.50
CA HIS A 1071 -9.03 44.74 -43.05
C HIS A 1071 -9.12 44.85 -44.59
N GLY A 1072 -9.60 43.82 -45.27
CA GLY A 1072 -9.74 43.75 -46.73
C GLY A 1072 -11.04 43.06 -47.17
N PRO A 1073 -11.30 43.01 -48.49
CA PRO A 1073 -12.39 42.23 -49.07
C PRO A 1073 -12.43 40.79 -48.53
N ALA A 1074 -13.61 40.34 -48.09
CA ALA A 1074 -13.79 39.00 -47.53
C ALA A 1074 -13.52 37.91 -48.57
N LEU A 1075 -12.90 36.81 -48.13
CA LEU A 1075 -12.76 35.60 -48.94
C LEU A 1075 -13.95 34.68 -48.67
N THR A 1076 -14.32 33.89 -49.66
CA THR A 1076 -15.35 32.85 -49.53
C THR A 1076 -14.69 31.54 -49.10
N ALA A 1077 -15.20 30.95 -48.03
CA ALA A 1077 -14.76 29.64 -47.56
C ALA A 1077 -15.48 28.49 -48.30
N TRP A 1078 -14.70 27.45 -48.60
CA TRP A 1078 -15.15 26.21 -49.21
C TRP A 1078 -14.61 25.02 -48.44
N SER A 1079 -15.33 23.91 -48.42
CA SER A 1079 -14.94 22.72 -47.65
C SER A 1079 -15.31 21.43 -48.37
N THR A 1080 -14.50 20.38 -48.20
CA THR A 1080 -14.85 19.00 -48.58
C THR A 1080 -15.95 18.41 -47.68
N LYS A 1081 -16.20 19.02 -46.51
CA LYS A 1081 -17.23 18.62 -45.52
C LYS A 1081 -18.08 19.85 -45.11
N PRO A 1082 -18.96 20.37 -45.98
CA PRO A 1082 -19.66 21.67 -45.79
C PRO A 1082 -20.69 21.75 -44.64
N GLY A 1083 -20.79 20.71 -43.81
CA GLY A 1083 -21.60 20.72 -42.57
C GLY A 1083 -20.92 20.01 -41.39
N ASP A 1084 -19.68 19.56 -41.56
CA ASP A 1084 -18.94 18.81 -40.54
C ASP A 1084 -17.46 19.20 -40.53
N HIS A 1085 -17.21 20.50 -40.37
CA HIS A 1085 -15.86 21.05 -40.27
C HIS A 1085 -15.15 20.67 -38.94
N TRP A 1086 -15.91 20.18 -37.96
CA TRP A 1086 -15.40 19.58 -36.73
C TRP A 1086 -15.15 18.07 -36.85
N GLN A 1087 -15.45 17.45 -38.01
CA GLN A 1087 -15.19 16.04 -38.32
C GLN A 1087 -15.82 15.05 -37.32
N ARG A 1088 -17.02 15.38 -36.82
CA ARG A 1088 -17.82 14.60 -35.87
C ARG A 1088 -18.26 13.27 -36.47
N VAL A 1089 -18.53 13.20 -37.77
CA VAL A 1089 -18.88 11.95 -38.46
C VAL A 1089 -17.60 11.18 -38.80
N PRO A 1090 -17.53 9.86 -38.49
CA PRO A 1090 -16.39 9.04 -38.87
C PRO A 1090 -16.20 8.99 -40.39
N ASP A 1091 -15.24 9.77 -40.88
CA ASP A 1091 -14.83 9.79 -42.29
C ASP A 1091 -13.29 9.78 -42.35
N PRO A 1092 -12.66 8.75 -42.92
CA PRO A 1092 -11.21 8.64 -43.03
C PRO A 1092 -10.60 9.69 -43.97
N ARG A 1093 -11.42 10.42 -44.74
CA ARG A 1093 -10.97 11.48 -45.62
C ARG A 1093 -10.58 12.74 -44.83
N ARG A 1094 -9.50 13.38 -45.26
CA ARG A 1094 -9.00 14.67 -44.77
C ARG A 1094 -10.03 15.78 -44.98
N LEU A 1095 -10.18 16.66 -44.00
CA LEU A 1095 -10.88 17.94 -44.18
C LEU A 1095 -9.99 18.89 -44.97
N VAL A 1096 -10.44 19.35 -46.14
CA VAL A 1096 -9.75 20.37 -46.94
C VAL A 1096 -10.63 21.62 -46.94
N VAL A 1097 -10.09 22.71 -46.41
CA VAL A 1097 -10.72 24.04 -46.40
C VAL A 1097 -10.01 24.91 -47.42
N VAL A 1098 -10.77 25.53 -48.32
CA VAL A 1098 -10.23 26.42 -49.35
C VAL A 1098 -10.85 27.81 -49.22
N TYR A 1099 -10.00 28.84 -49.07
CA TYR A 1099 -10.44 30.23 -49.13
C TYR A 1099 -10.17 30.80 -50.53
N ALA A 1100 -11.18 31.41 -51.13
CA ALA A 1100 -11.09 31.97 -52.48
C ALA A 1100 -11.75 33.34 -52.56
N PRO A 1101 -11.31 34.27 -53.43
CA PRO A 1101 -11.99 35.55 -53.64
C PRO A 1101 -13.45 35.35 -54.07
N GLU A 1102 -14.37 36.25 -53.67
CA GLU A 1102 -15.82 36.13 -53.92
C GLU A 1102 -16.19 35.84 -55.38
N GLY A 1103 -15.43 36.40 -56.33
CA GLY A 1103 -15.63 36.21 -57.77
C GLY A 1103 -15.16 34.84 -58.34
N LEU A 1104 -14.53 33.98 -57.54
CA LEU A 1104 -14.04 32.66 -57.97
C LEU A 1104 -14.99 31.54 -57.51
N ASP A 1105 -15.60 30.85 -58.47
CA ASP A 1105 -16.41 29.65 -58.23
C ASP A 1105 -15.56 28.38 -58.40
N LEU A 1106 -15.12 27.80 -57.28
CA LEU A 1106 -14.28 26.60 -57.27
C LEU A 1106 -14.98 25.35 -57.80
N SER A 1107 -16.32 25.32 -57.85
CA SER A 1107 -17.06 24.18 -58.40
C SER A 1107 -16.99 24.11 -59.94
N ARG A 1108 -16.62 25.22 -60.59
CA ARG A 1108 -16.55 25.36 -62.05
C ARG A 1108 -15.13 25.58 -62.58
N ALA A 1109 -14.19 25.93 -61.70
CA ALA A 1109 -12.81 26.15 -62.08
C ALA A 1109 -12.10 24.83 -62.40
N THR A 1110 -11.38 24.78 -63.52
CA THR A 1110 -10.55 23.61 -63.89
C THR A 1110 -9.11 23.72 -63.38
N VAL A 1111 -8.62 24.95 -63.21
CA VAL A 1111 -7.28 25.28 -62.69
C VAL A 1111 -7.38 26.51 -61.80
N VAL A 1112 -6.69 26.48 -60.67
CA VAL A 1112 -6.53 27.61 -59.75
C VAL A 1112 -5.07 27.78 -59.37
N ALA A 1113 -4.68 29.00 -58.99
CA ALA A 1113 -3.39 29.25 -58.37
C ALA A 1113 -3.53 29.12 -56.85
N ALA A 1114 -2.79 28.21 -56.21
CA ALA A 1114 -3.01 27.83 -54.81
C ALA A 1114 -1.74 27.84 -53.94
N THR A 1115 -1.94 28.18 -52.67
CA THR A 1115 -0.91 28.15 -51.62
C THR A 1115 -1.43 27.44 -50.38
N ALA A 1116 -0.57 26.68 -49.70
CA ALA A 1116 -0.93 26.00 -48.46
C ALA A 1116 -0.73 26.95 -47.28
N LEU A 1117 -1.80 27.21 -46.52
CA LEU A 1117 -1.75 28.04 -45.32
C LEU A 1117 -1.32 27.23 -44.10
N ASP A 1118 -1.93 26.06 -43.88
CA ASP A 1118 -1.63 25.18 -42.74
C ASP A 1118 -2.11 23.73 -42.99
N ALA A 1119 -1.52 22.75 -42.28
CA ALA A 1119 -1.96 21.36 -42.27
C ALA A 1119 -1.56 20.64 -40.96
N TRP A 1120 -2.47 19.87 -40.36
CA TRP A 1120 -2.22 19.15 -39.10
C TRP A 1120 -3.02 17.85 -38.98
N SER A 1121 -2.70 17.05 -37.97
CA SER A 1121 -3.46 15.87 -37.54
C SER A 1121 -3.75 15.94 -36.04
N GLU A 1122 -4.91 15.43 -35.63
CA GLU A 1122 -5.39 15.44 -34.24
C GLU A 1122 -6.22 14.20 -33.93
N VAL A 1123 -6.48 13.91 -32.65
CA VAL A 1123 -7.27 12.75 -32.22
C VAL A 1123 -8.57 13.25 -31.60
N ILE A 1124 -9.71 12.88 -32.19
CA ILE A 1124 -11.03 13.14 -31.63
C ILE A 1124 -11.35 12.01 -30.65
N PRO A 1125 -11.57 12.30 -29.35
CA PRO A 1125 -11.94 11.29 -28.37
C PRO A 1125 -13.27 10.60 -28.74
N GLU A 1126 -13.36 9.30 -28.46
CA GLU A 1126 -14.63 8.56 -28.60
C GLU A 1126 -15.66 9.01 -27.55
N THR A 1127 -16.95 8.90 -27.90
CA THR A 1127 -18.07 9.26 -27.02
C THR A 1127 -18.24 8.26 -25.87
N ASP A 1128 -17.90 7.00 -26.12
CA ASP A 1128 -17.89 5.93 -25.12
C ASP A 1128 -16.44 5.62 -24.75
N GLN A 1129 -16.18 5.45 -23.45
CA GLN A 1129 -14.84 5.14 -22.95
C GLN A 1129 -14.92 3.92 -22.03
N VAL A 1130 -14.02 2.95 -22.26
CA VAL A 1130 -13.89 1.80 -21.36
C VAL A 1130 -13.08 2.21 -20.14
N THR A 1131 -13.73 2.22 -18.98
CA THR A 1131 -13.12 2.56 -17.70
C THR A 1131 -13.05 1.34 -16.78
N GLY A 1132 -12.13 1.34 -15.82
CA GLY A 1132 -12.05 0.34 -14.77
C GLY A 1132 -12.73 0.81 -13.48
N ALA A 1133 -13.13 -0.14 -12.63
CA ALA A 1133 -13.54 0.17 -11.27
C ALA A 1133 -12.90 -0.83 -10.30
N ALA A 1134 -12.35 -0.31 -9.21
CA ALA A 1134 -11.86 -1.08 -8.09
C ALA A 1134 -12.89 -1.04 -6.97
N PHE A 1135 -13.32 -2.21 -6.51
CA PHE A 1135 -14.28 -2.37 -5.42
C PHE A 1135 -13.54 -2.95 -4.23
N GLY A 1136 -13.75 -2.40 -3.04
CA GLY A 1136 -13.39 -3.10 -1.82
C GLY A 1136 -14.56 -4.03 -1.55
N PHE A 1137 -14.36 -5.34 -1.67
CA PHE A 1137 -15.41 -6.31 -1.41
C PHE A 1137 -15.02 -7.04 -0.13
N ASP A 1138 -15.94 -7.16 0.82
CA ASP A 1138 -15.74 -8.00 1.99
C ASP A 1138 -15.59 -9.45 1.51
N ALA A 1139 -14.35 -9.86 1.28
CA ALA A 1139 -14.03 -11.26 1.13
C ALA A 1139 -14.39 -11.93 2.47
N PRO A 1140 -15.09 -13.08 2.47
CA PRO A 1140 -15.33 -13.82 3.69
C PRO A 1140 -14.00 -14.08 4.41
N ALA A 1141 -13.74 -13.34 5.48
CA ALA A 1141 -12.48 -13.38 6.23
C ALA A 1141 -12.49 -14.46 7.32
N ALA A 1142 -13.48 -15.35 7.30
CA ALA A 1142 -13.61 -16.44 8.26
C ALA A 1142 -12.40 -17.38 8.14
N ARG A 1143 -11.47 -17.20 9.07
CA ARG A 1143 -10.27 -18.03 9.24
C ARG A 1143 -10.46 -18.89 10.47
N ALA A 1144 -9.90 -20.09 10.46
CA ALA A 1144 -9.69 -20.84 11.68
C ALA A 1144 -8.92 -19.97 12.69
N GLN A 1145 -9.13 -20.22 13.99
CA GLN A 1145 -8.36 -19.54 15.03
C GLN A 1145 -6.85 -19.76 14.80
N GLN A 1146 -6.02 -18.77 15.12
CA GLN A 1146 -4.55 -18.80 14.95
C GLN A 1146 -3.89 -19.81 15.91
N ALA A 1147 -4.15 -21.08 15.66
CA ALA A 1147 -3.65 -22.21 16.40
C ALA A 1147 -3.20 -23.32 15.45
N ILE A 1148 -2.28 -24.14 15.93
CA ILE A 1148 -1.91 -25.42 15.32
C ILE A 1148 -2.35 -26.48 16.32
N LEU A 1149 -3.24 -27.38 15.90
CA LEU A 1149 -3.78 -28.40 16.79
C LEU A 1149 -2.85 -29.60 16.80
N LEU A 1150 -2.39 -29.97 17.98
CA LEU A 1150 -1.66 -31.21 18.23
C LEU A 1150 -2.71 -32.26 18.56
N ALA A 1151 -3.23 -32.92 17.53
CA ALA A 1151 -4.29 -33.92 17.64
C ALA A 1151 -3.78 -35.19 18.33
N VAL A 1152 -4.39 -35.51 19.47
CA VAL A 1152 -4.07 -36.66 20.32
C VAL A 1152 -5.27 -37.59 20.34
N PRO A 1153 -5.09 -38.89 19.99
CA PRO A 1153 -6.14 -39.88 20.13
C PRO A 1153 -6.69 -39.96 21.57
N PRO A 1154 -8.01 -40.10 21.74
CA PRO A 1154 -8.62 -40.23 23.06
C PRO A 1154 -8.31 -41.59 23.72
N GLU A 1155 -7.80 -42.57 22.98
CA GLU A 1155 -7.33 -43.85 23.49
C GLU A 1155 -5.81 -44.02 23.23
N PRO A 1156 -5.03 -44.48 24.21
CA PRO A 1156 -3.61 -44.78 24.01
C PRO A 1156 -3.40 -45.82 22.90
N GLY A 1157 -2.50 -45.54 21.97
CA GLY A 1157 -2.27 -46.41 20.81
C GLY A 1157 -3.38 -46.38 19.75
N GLY A 1158 -4.41 -45.54 19.91
CA GLY A 1158 -5.46 -45.32 18.92
C GLY A 1158 -4.95 -44.70 17.62
N VAL A 1159 -5.72 -44.88 16.55
CA VAL A 1159 -5.45 -44.32 15.21
C VAL A 1159 -6.30 -43.06 14.99
N LEU A 1160 -5.73 -42.04 14.36
CA LEU A 1160 -6.47 -40.84 13.97
C LEU A 1160 -7.20 -41.08 12.65
N GLY A 1161 -8.41 -41.64 12.74
CA GLY A 1161 -9.34 -41.73 11.61
C GLY A 1161 -10.15 -40.44 11.38
N ASP A 1162 -10.89 -40.39 10.29
CA ASP A 1162 -11.72 -39.23 9.90
C ASP A 1162 -12.72 -38.83 11.00
N ASP A 1163 -13.43 -39.81 11.58
CA ASP A 1163 -14.42 -39.57 12.65
C ASP A 1163 -13.76 -39.08 13.95
N THR A 1164 -12.59 -39.61 14.30
CA THR A 1164 -11.83 -39.17 15.47
C THR A 1164 -11.35 -37.73 15.28
N LEU A 1165 -10.82 -37.38 14.10
CA LEU A 1165 -10.41 -36.01 13.78
C LEU A 1165 -11.58 -35.03 13.82
N LEU A 1166 -12.73 -35.41 13.24
CA LEU A 1166 -13.98 -34.66 13.32
C LEU A 1166 -14.32 -34.32 14.79
N ARG A 1167 -14.27 -35.32 15.67
CA ARG A 1167 -14.59 -35.15 17.10
C ARG A 1167 -13.57 -34.29 17.82
N ILE A 1168 -12.27 -34.44 17.51
CA ILE A 1168 -11.20 -33.60 18.08
C ILE A 1168 -11.39 -32.13 17.71
N VAL A 1169 -11.66 -31.83 16.43
CA VAL A 1169 -11.85 -30.45 15.98
C VAL A 1169 -13.16 -29.87 16.52
N ARG A 1170 -14.23 -30.68 16.61
CA ARG A 1170 -15.48 -30.29 17.26
C ARG A 1170 -15.29 -29.97 18.75
N GLU A 1171 -14.57 -30.83 19.49
CA GLU A 1171 -14.22 -30.59 20.89
C GLU A 1171 -13.44 -29.29 21.04
N THR A 1172 -12.45 -29.07 20.18
CA THR A 1172 -11.65 -27.83 20.14
C THR A 1172 -12.52 -26.59 19.92
N ARG A 1173 -13.50 -26.66 19.01
CA ARG A 1173 -14.48 -25.58 18.80
C ARG A 1173 -15.29 -25.28 20.07
N LEU A 1174 -15.75 -26.32 20.78
CA LEU A 1174 -16.49 -26.14 22.03
C LEU A 1174 -15.62 -25.47 23.11
N LEU A 1175 -14.35 -25.88 23.22
CA LEU A 1175 -13.37 -25.28 24.13
C LEU A 1175 -13.10 -23.81 23.77
N ALA A 1176 -12.99 -23.50 22.48
CA ALA A 1176 -12.79 -22.14 21.99
C ALA A 1176 -13.95 -21.20 22.39
N HIS A 1177 -15.19 -21.68 22.34
CA HIS A 1177 -16.35 -20.93 22.83
C HIS A 1177 -16.35 -20.84 24.37
N ALA A 1178 -16.08 -21.93 25.08
CA ALA A 1178 -16.06 -21.95 26.55
C ALA A 1178 -15.01 -20.99 27.13
N ARG A 1179 -13.84 -20.86 26.50
CA ARG A 1179 -12.78 -19.91 26.88
C ARG A 1179 -13.22 -18.44 26.81
N MET A 1180 -14.25 -18.11 26.04
CA MET A 1180 -14.74 -16.74 25.91
C MET A 1180 -15.64 -16.29 27.07
N ALA A 1181 -16.06 -17.21 27.95
CA ALA A 1181 -16.88 -16.89 29.12
C ALA A 1181 -16.10 -16.06 30.14
N ARG A 1182 -16.73 -15.01 30.66
CA ARG A 1182 -16.20 -14.20 31.76
C ARG A 1182 -16.90 -14.56 33.06
N PRO A 1183 -16.30 -14.27 34.23
CA PRO A 1183 -16.99 -14.40 35.51
C PRO A 1183 -18.37 -13.74 35.54
N ALA A 1184 -18.53 -12.58 34.88
CA ALA A 1184 -19.80 -11.85 34.81
C ALA A 1184 -20.87 -12.50 33.89
N ASP A 1185 -20.47 -13.43 33.03
CA ASP A 1185 -21.39 -14.17 32.16
C ASP A 1185 -21.90 -15.44 32.85
N LEU A 1186 -21.24 -15.87 33.94
CA LEU A 1186 -21.60 -17.05 34.72
C LEU A 1186 -22.70 -16.72 35.73
N GLY A 1187 -23.59 -17.69 35.97
CA GLY A 1187 -24.70 -17.56 36.90
C GLY A 1187 -24.26 -17.45 38.36
N THR A 1188 -25.17 -16.99 39.22
CA THR A 1188 -24.96 -16.93 40.68
C THR A 1188 -24.78 -18.30 41.33
N ASP A 1189 -25.27 -19.35 40.67
CA ASP A 1189 -25.10 -20.75 41.07
C ASP A 1189 -23.63 -21.16 41.08
N VAL A 1190 -22.82 -20.64 40.16
CA VAL A 1190 -21.37 -20.89 40.08
C VAL A 1190 -20.62 -20.23 41.25
N MET A 1191 -21.09 -19.07 41.71
CA MET A 1191 -20.41 -18.25 42.74
C MET A 1191 -20.35 -18.92 44.12
N GLY A 1192 -21.19 -19.92 44.41
CA GLY A 1192 -21.14 -20.68 45.67
C GLY A 1192 -20.26 -21.94 45.61
N LEU A 1193 -19.92 -22.41 44.41
CA LEU A 1193 -19.16 -23.67 44.19
C LEU A 1193 -17.68 -23.45 44.06
N LEU A 1194 -17.34 -22.27 43.59
CA LEU A 1194 -16.00 -21.79 43.63
C LEU A 1194 -15.79 -21.24 45.05
N PRO A 1195 -14.85 -21.74 45.84
CA PRO A 1195 -14.03 -20.78 46.53
C PRO A 1195 -13.26 -20.04 45.44
N THR A 1196 -13.76 -18.90 44.94
CA THR A 1196 -12.88 -17.98 44.21
C THR A 1196 -11.97 -17.32 45.25
N LEU A 1197 -10.93 -18.05 45.69
CA LEU A 1197 -9.85 -17.55 46.55
C LEU A 1197 -10.35 -16.96 47.89
N LEU A 1198 -10.41 -17.76 48.95
CA LEU A 1198 -10.47 -17.21 50.32
C LEU A 1198 -9.09 -16.68 50.70
N VAL A 1199 -8.80 -15.47 50.26
CA VAL A 1199 -7.49 -14.82 50.38
C VAL A 1199 -7.60 -13.51 51.15
N PRO A 1200 -6.53 -13.06 51.83
CA PRO A 1200 -6.52 -11.80 52.56
C PRO A 1200 -6.47 -10.61 51.57
N ALA A 1201 -7.62 -10.29 50.98
CA ALA A 1201 -7.75 -9.33 49.88
C ALA A 1201 -7.66 -7.85 50.31
N THR A 1202 -7.90 -7.55 51.60
CA THR A 1202 -7.85 -6.22 52.21
C THR A 1202 -7.41 -6.26 53.67
N GLY A 1203 -6.98 -5.13 54.23
CA GLY A 1203 -6.60 -4.99 55.64
C GLY A 1203 -5.09 -5.14 55.90
N ALA A 1204 -4.70 -4.91 57.15
CA ALA A 1204 -3.32 -5.15 57.60
C ALA A 1204 -2.99 -6.65 57.48
N THR A 1205 -1.76 -6.98 57.12
CA THR A 1205 -1.23 -8.36 57.15
C THR A 1205 -1.40 -9.04 58.51
N ARG A 1206 -1.58 -8.22 59.56
CA ARG A 1206 -1.84 -8.59 60.96
C ARG A 1206 -3.26 -9.09 61.26
N THR A 1207 -4.18 -9.07 60.30
CA THR A 1207 -5.53 -9.62 60.52
C THR A 1207 -5.47 -11.14 60.31
N PRO A 1208 -5.69 -11.96 61.35
CA PRO A 1208 -5.80 -13.39 61.16
C PRO A 1208 -6.96 -13.66 60.20
N ILE A 1209 -6.69 -14.44 59.16
CA ILE A 1209 -7.75 -14.99 58.31
C ILE A 1209 -8.45 -16.02 59.20
N ALA A 1210 -9.61 -15.62 59.73
CA ALA A 1210 -10.42 -16.44 60.64
C ALA A 1210 -10.88 -17.74 59.97
#